data_AF-A0A015HZY1-F1
#
_entry.id   AF-A0A015HZY1-F1
#
_cell.length_a   1.000
_cell.length_b   1.000
_cell.length_c   1.000
_cell.angle_alpha   90.00
_cell.angle_beta   90.00
_cell.angle_gamma   90.00
#
_symmetry.space_group_name_H-M   'P 1'
#
loop_
_entity.id
_entity.type
_entity.pdbx_description
1 polymer ?
#
loop_
_entity_poly.entity_id
_entity_poly.type
_entity_poly.pdbx_seq_one_letter_code
_entity_poly.pdbx_strand_id
1 'polypeptide(L)'
;MDLDFADCGDLTIGKEIIEGNFINWTSGNEIIDDYIQENQSEYDGHGAVFGWIPYNELIDIKEIEDNRLTTAILKNGSLYYSKDEKKWIRESHVNVVLRFLCNPYNTDEFKKKVESRLTYNCYGISQNPDTEDYILVYNINYYDHCEKCNNYIRWCGQCEVNFLKANFINWTSGNEIIDNYIQEKQLKCEYRKTIFEWIPYREFIYIEERGDNCLTTAIWKNGPSSYDKYFEKKLKKESSYEKVVLRFLYDLEIITDEFSNKAKSYLSEDEYGNSLNYGISQNPDTNVYIFVSRGDCLKYYCEKCGNGYYAKKWCKQCQINQLKSNFANWTSGNEKIDEFIQKMQSEINKYDDVIFEWIPYNEFIEIKEIEDNYLTFAIWKKGQLSYNTYEKKWIRKSCEKKVYLKYLHNSQDITDTLLNMADKLGISQNPDTKVYILVCDSYYYCEKCGNKYEDSSYKWCKQCLINQLKNEITSWTSGNEKIDDFIQKMQLKVNKYDDVIFEWIPYNVLIGIKEINNGDNDFATAIWKDGHLYHDTNIKEWIRKSYEKVVLKFLYDLQNFTDEFLNKVESYLANKLVFGISQNPDTKIYILVFSYNYLEYYCEKCGNKYEHVWCKQWCEQCQINLLKNNFINWTSRNEKIDNFIQKMQLKIKDHDNVIIEWIPYNELIEIKKINGSDKFSTAIWKNGPLYYRRLHKKYKRKLNENVLLKYLNNNTFLKEIEYSIEESYGVSQNPNTNDFILVLQPKYYCEHCGKKYNHQFEIVNKSCVLCQTNHENKKINELIQEIKLSIDHNSSKSNLIFEWIPYDQFDNIKEIGKGGFSTVYSAIWKNGLLYYDDDLFDDEKWIRNSNTKVALKCLHNSQNALDEFINEVKAYPRQKINNILKIYGISQNPSTKEYIMVLEYAEGGNFNDYFNKNYENFNWFNGLKILTNIIEGLSKIHQKQMVHRDFHIGNILFIDNNYNACISDLGLSKKIDDINETSIYGVMPYVAPEVLKGKPYTYTADIYSFGMIMYVMATGRQPFINYAHDEVLVLNICNGIRPEINEKITPKCYIDLMKMCWDSNPDNRPNSLEIKEMIELFCNSLDQEFEKKEQQHYKIEEQFKETQDNRKENLSSIKINQLPSHKQAIYTSRLLNPFTKSLPKHDDNINNNTVEIIDFTNL
;
A
#
# COMPACT_ATOMS: atom_id res chain seq x y z
N MET A 1 8.52 -13.77 20.17
CA MET A 1 9.92 -14.10 20.49
C MET A 1 10.75 -13.24 19.58
N ASP A 2 11.20 -12.14 20.17
CA ASP A 2 11.97 -11.06 19.57
C ASP A 2 13.36 -11.57 19.15
N LEU A 3 13.84 -11.13 18.00
CA LEU A 3 15.22 -11.33 17.56
C LEU A 3 15.85 -9.95 17.34
N ASP A 4 16.86 -9.70 18.16
CA ASP A 4 17.68 -8.49 18.21
C ASP A 4 18.33 -8.15 16.86
N PHE A 5 18.23 -6.87 16.48
CA PHE A 5 19.11 -6.25 15.48
C PHE A 5 20.25 -5.56 16.22
N ALA A 6 21.44 -6.16 16.20
CA ALA A 6 22.68 -5.49 16.52
C ALA A 6 23.56 -5.51 15.27
N ASP A 7 23.61 -4.39 14.54
CA ASP A 7 24.62 -4.14 13.52
C ASP A 7 25.42 -2.91 13.95
N CYS A 8 26.58 -3.20 14.55
CA CYS A 8 27.43 -2.23 15.23
C CYS A 8 28.35 -1.57 14.19
N GLY A 9 27.91 -0.43 13.62
CA GLY A 9 28.86 0.57 13.15
C GLY A 9 29.70 1.05 14.33
N ASP A 10 31.00 1.25 14.14
CA ASP A 10 31.99 1.55 15.19
C ASP A 10 31.59 2.76 16.08
N LEU A 11 30.77 2.49 17.10
CA LEU A 11 30.27 3.43 18.10
C LEU A 11 31.42 4.05 18.92
N THR A 12 32.60 3.44 18.88
CA THR A 12 33.81 3.87 19.60
C THR A 12 34.29 5.25 19.14
N ILE A 13 34.35 5.50 17.84
CA ILE A 13 34.73 6.82 17.27
C ILE A 13 33.63 7.86 17.53
N GLY A 14 32.36 7.42 17.53
CA GLY A 14 31.23 8.28 17.88
C GLY A 14 31.27 8.76 19.33
N LYS A 15 31.57 7.86 20.26
CA LYS A 15 31.75 8.16 21.67
C LYS A 15 32.97 9.05 21.92
N GLU A 16 34.10 8.82 21.25
CA GLU A 16 35.27 9.72 21.32
C GLU A 16 34.98 11.15 20.83
N ILE A 17 34.16 11.32 19.79
CA ILE A 17 33.76 12.64 19.26
C ILE A 17 32.76 13.35 20.20
N ILE A 18 31.85 12.60 20.82
CA ILE A 18 30.94 13.11 21.85
C ILE A 18 31.76 13.56 23.07
N GLU A 19 32.70 12.73 23.52
CA GLU A 19 33.60 13.03 24.64
C GLU A 19 34.51 14.23 24.37
N GLY A 20 35.01 14.38 23.13
CA GLY A 20 35.83 15.52 22.72
C GLY A 20 35.06 16.84 22.57
N ASN A 21 33.72 16.82 22.52
CA ASN A 21 32.87 18.01 22.37
C ASN A 21 32.16 18.46 23.65
N PHE A 22 32.37 17.79 24.79
CA PHE A 22 31.72 18.16 26.06
C PHE A 22 31.92 19.62 26.47
N ILE A 23 33.08 20.21 26.15
CA ILE A 23 33.39 21.63 26.44
C ILE A 23 32.41 22.59 25.73
N ASN A 24 31.80 22.17 24.62
CA ASN A 24 30.90 23.00 23.81
C ASN A 24 29.40 22.84 24.18
N TRP A 25 29.06 21.94 25.11
CA TRP A 25 27.68 21.61 25.49
C TRP A 25 27.41 21.79 26.99
N THR A 26 28.10 22.75 27.62
CA THR A 26 27.82 23.11 29.01
C THR A 26 26.70 24.15 29.09
N SER A 27 25.74 23.90 29.98
CA SER A 27 24.72 24.85 30.40
C SER A 27 25.22 25.81 31.47
N GLY A 28 26.43 25.60 32.01
CA GLY A 28 26.93 26.28 33.20
C GLY A 28 26.28 25.81 34.51
N ASN A 29 25.51 24.71 34.47
CA ASN A 29 24.87 24.08 35.63
C ASN A 29 25.32 22.61 35.68
N GLU A 30 26.14 22.28 36.68
CA GLU A 30 26.77 20.96 36.86
C GLU A 30 25.76 19.80 36.79
N ILE A 31 24.56 20.00 37.35
CA ILE A 31 23.52 18.97 37.40
C ILE A 31 22.92 18.68 36.01
N ILE A 32 22.79 19.71 35.18
CA ILE A 32 22.25 19.58 33.82
C ILE A 32 23.32 19.02 32.89
N ASP A 33 24.56 19.46 33.08
CA ASP A 33 25.72 18.96 32.35
C ASP A 33 25.94 17.47 32.63
N ASP A 34 25.84 17.03 33.89
CA ASP A 34 25.88 15.61 34.27
C ASP A 34 24.75 14.80 33.61
N TYR A 35 23.54 15.34 33.56
CA TYR A 35 22.38 14.66 32.96
C TYR A 35 22.51 14.54 31.42
N ILE A 36 23.03 15.59 30.77
CA ILE A 36 23.34 15.58 29.33
C ILE A 36 24.43 14.54 29.04
N GLN A 37 25.48 14.48 29.86
CA GLN A 37 26.56 13.50 29.72
C GLN A 37 26.06 12.06 29.90
N GLU A 38 25.18 11.81 30.88
CA GLU A 38 24.56 10.50 31.10
C GLU A 38 23.81 10.04 29.84
N ASN A 39 22.94 10.88 29.28
CA ASN A 39 22.20 10.58 28.03
C ASN A 39 23.12 10.40 26.81
N GLN A 40 24.21 11.17 26.73
CA GLN A 40 25.20 11.06 25.66
C GLN A 40 26.02 9.77 25.73
N SER A 41 26.31 9.28 26.95
CA SER A 41 27.04 8.02 27.17
C SER A 41 26.24 6.78 26.73
N GLU A 42 24.91 6.90 26.77
CA GLU A 42 23.94 5.87 26.36
C GLU A 42 23.55 5.93 24.87
N TYR A 43 24.09 6.88 24.09
CA TYR A 43 23.77 7.01 22.66
C TYR A 43 24.07 5.71 21.88
N ASP A 44 23.04 5.19 21.20
CA ASP A 44 23.02 3.89 20.53
C ASP A 44 23.28 3.95 19.01
N GLY A 45 23.54 5.16 18.47
CA GLY A 45 23.76 5.36 17.05
C GLY A 45 22.49 5.69 16.26
N HIS A 46 21.35 5.89 16.92
CA HIS A 46 20.09 6.31 16.31
C HIS A 46 19.65 7.71 16.76
N GLY A 47 19.16 8.54 15.81
CA GLY A 47 18.66 9.88 16.11
C GLY A 47 19.74 10.94 16.37
N ALA A 48 19.33 12.11 16.86
CA ALA A 48 20.25 13.20 17.18
C ALA A 48 20.82 13.10 18.59
N VAL A 49 22.06 13.55 18.77
CA VAL A 49 22.73 13.60 20.07
C VAL A 49 22.06 14.68 20.91
N PHE A 50 21.54 14.24 22.05
CA PHE A 50 20.95 15.12 23.05
C PHE A 50 22.03 16.03 23.63
N GLY A 51 21.83 17.35 23.62
CA GLY A 51 22.85 18.29 24.11
C GLY A 51 22.28 19.60 24.66
N TRP A 52 23.16 20.46 25.17
CA TRP A 52 22.79 21.83 25.50
C TRP A 52 22.68 22.69 24.24
N ILE A 53 21.57 23.41 24.10
CA ILE A 53 21.30 24.30 22.99
C ILE A 53 21.24 25.73 23.56
N PRO A 54 22.22 26.59 23.21
CA PRO A 54 22.18 27.99 23.60
C PRO A 54 20.92 28.68 23.06
N TYR A 55 20.20 29.42 23.89
CA TYR A 55 18.93 30.05 23.49
C TYR A 55 19.07 31.01 22.30
N ASN A 56 20.23 31.63 22.12
CA ASN A 56 20.54 32.52 20.98
C ASN A 56 20.73 31.80 19.62
N GLU A 57 20.80 30.47 19.61
CA GLU A 57 20.75 29.63 18.41
C GLU A 57 19.32 29.43 17.89
N LEU A 58 18.31 29.74 18.70
CA LEU A 58 16.89 29.71 18.33
C LEU A 58 16.48 31.08 17.75
N ILE A 59 15.96 31.10 16.52
CA ILE A 59 15.48 32.30 15.83
C ILE A 59 14.06 32.11 15.30
N ASP A 60 13.37 33.19 14.93
CA ASP A 60 11.98 33.17 14.45
C ASP A 60 11.02 32.43 15.41
N ILE A 61 11.16 32.73 16.70
CA ILE A 61 10.36 32.15 17.78
C ILE A 61 8.90 32.65 17.65
N LYS A 62 7.95 31.75 17.32
CA LYS A 62 6.51 32.02 17.14
C LYS A 62 5.66 31.27 18.15
N GLU A 63 4.80 31.99 18.85
CA GLU A 63 3.93 31.43 19.89
C GLU A 63 2.69 30.78 19.27
N ILE A 64 2.34 29.59 19.76
CA ILE A 64 1.08 28.90 19.44
C ILE A 64 0.24 28.92 20.72
N GLU A 65 -1.07 29.18 20.58
CA GLU A 65 -2.03 29.43 21.67
C GLU A 65 -1.79 28.64 22.98
N ASP A 66 -2.01 29.32 24.11
CA ASP A 66 -1.96 28.83 25.51
C ASP A 66 -0.56 28.71 26.18
N ASN A 67 0.30 29.71 25.96
CA ASN A 67 1.49 30.08 26.77
C ASN A 67 2.54 28.99 27.09
N ARG A 68 2.60 27.86 26.35
CA ARG A 68 3.56 26.76 26.69
C ARG A 68 4.24 26.05 25.53
N LEU A 69 3.90 26.37 24.27
CA LEU A 69 4.53 25.79 23.08
C LEU A 69 4.84 26.88 22.06
N THR A 70 6.08 26.89 21.58
CA THR A 70 6.58 27.92 20.67
C THR A 70 7.40 27.24 19.58
N THR A 71 7.20 27.56 18.30
CA THR A 71 8.07 27.06 17.23
C THR A 71 9.24 27.99 17.04
N ALA A 72 10.40 27.47 16.68
CA ALA A 72 11.58 28.26 16.34
C ALA A 72 12.35 27.60 15.20
N ILE A 73 13.30 28.32 14.63
CA ILE A 73 14.31 27.80 13.72
C ILE A 73 15.61 27.70 14.52
N LEU A 74 16.16 26.50 14.62
CA LEU A 74 17.48 26.25 15.19
C LEU A 74 18.54 26.47 14.11
N LYS A 75 19.39 27.51 14.26
CA LYS A 75 20.42 27.89 13.28
C LYS A 75 21.35 26.73 12.95
N ASN A 76 21.90 26.11 13.98
CA ASN A 76 22.75 24.92 13.90
C ASN A 76 22.05 23.76 14.59
N GLY A 77 21.45 22.86 13.79
CA GLY A 77 20.75 21.67 14.26
C GLY A 77 21.63 20.74 15.12
N SER A 78 20.98 19.81 15.81
CA SER A 78 21.67 18.82 16.62
C SER A 78 22.55 17.89 15.78
N LEU A 79 23.63 17.43 16.40
CA LEU A 79 24.59 16.52 15.79
C LEU A 79 23.95 15.13 15.67
N TYR A 80 23.94 14.52 14.49
CA TYR A 80 23.49 13.12 14.35
C TYR A 80 24.37 12.35 13.39
N TYR A 81 24.39 11.03 13.52
CA TYR A 81 25.15 10.16 12.64
C TYR A 81 24.27 9.69 11.47
N SER A 82 24.60 10.13 10.26
CA SER A 82 23.90 9.64 9.06
C SER A 82 24.43 8.25 8.70
N LYS A 83 23.55 7.23 8.73
CA LYS A 83 23.90 5.86 8.31
C LYS A 83 24.19 5.80 6.80
N ASP A 84 23.49 6.62 6.02
CA ASP A 84 23.64 6.71 4.57
C ASP A 84 24.94 7.41 4.17
N GLU A 85 25.32 8.49 4.86
CA GLU A 85 26.54 9.27 4.56
C GLU A 85 27.76 8.88 5.44
N LYS A 86 27.59 7.92 6.37
CA LYS A 86 28.60 7.42 7.33
C LYS A 86 29.44 8.51 8.02
N LYS A 87 28.80 9.64 8.36
CA LYS A 87 29.44 10.78 9.01
C LYS A 87 28.50 11.49 9.97
N TRP A 88 29.08 12.24 10.91
CA TRP A 88 28.36 13.14 11.79
C TRP A 88 27.98 14.42 11.05
N ILE A 89 26.70 14.75 11.04
CA ILE A 89 26.13 15.90 10.33
C ILE A 89 25.41 16.81 11.32
N ARG A 90 25.42 18.12 11.04
CA ARG A 90 24.49 19.08 11.61
C ARG A 90 23.65 19.66 10.48
N GLU A 91 22.34 19.54 10.61
CA GLU A 91 21.42 20.26 9.71
C GLU A 91 21.43 21.74 10.04
N SER A 92 21.44 22.61 9.04
CA SER A 92 21.32 24.07 9.25
C SER A 92 19.86 24.50 9.13
N HIS A 93 19.41 25.42 9.98
CA HIS A 93 18.08 26.03 9.94
C HIS A 93 16.94 25.00 10.09
N VAL A 94 17.00 24.18 11.14
CA VAL A 94 15.98 23.15 11.42
C VAL A 94 14.79 23.79 12.12
N ASN A 95 13.58 23.53 11.63
CA ASN A 95 12.35 23.89 12.34
C ASN A 95 12.24 23.03 13.60
N VAL A 96 12.17 23.67 14.76
CA VAL A 96 12.08 23.03 16.07
C VAL A 96 10.85 23.49 16.85
N VAL A 97 10.37 22.61 17.72
CA VAL A 97 9.33 22.93 18.70
C VAL A 97 9.99 23.10 20.07
N LEU A 98 9.68 24.20 20.73
CA LEU A 98 10.14 24.56 22.06
C LEU A 98 9.04 24.25 23.07
N ARG A 99 9.37 23.44 24.07
CA ARG A 99 8.46 23.07 25.16
C ARG A 99 9.01 23.55 26.50
N PHE A 100 8.33 24.49 27.11
CA PHE A 100 8.70 25.02 28.42
C PHE A 100 8.37 24.02 29.54
N LEU A 101 9.33 23.80 30.44
CA LEU A 101 9.19 22.88 31.58
C LEU A 101 8.65 23.56 32.85
N CYS A 102 8.57 24.90 32.85
CA CYS A 102 8.26 25.78 33.98
C CYS A 102 9.19 25.55 35.19
N ASN A 103 9.94 26.57 35.58
CA ASN A 103 11.05 26.56 36.55
C ASN A 103 10.84 25.55 37.72
N PRO A 104 11.47 24.36 37.67
CA PRO A 104 11.30 23.35 38.70
C PRO A 104 12.06 23.74 39.97
N TYR A 105 11.41 23.60 41.13
CA TYR A 105 11.95 24.06 42.41
C TYR A 105 13.13 23.19 42.93
N ASN A 106 13.38 22.01 42.35
CA ASN A 106 14.53 21.16 42.67
C ASN A 106 14.94 20.21 41.50
N THR A 107 16.13 19.61 41.66
CA THR A 107 16.78 18.71 40.70
C THR A 107 15.99 17.44 40.37
N ASP A 108 15.38 16.80 41.37
CA ASP A 108 14.65 15.54 41.16
C ASP A 108 13.35 15.77 40.37
N GLU A 109 12.70 16.91 40.58
CA GLU A 109 11.53 17.33 39.83
C GLU A 109 11.89 17.68 38.39
N PHE A 110 13.04 18.35 38.17
CA PHE A 110 13.58 18.60 36.83
C PHE A 110 13.83 17.29 36.08
N LYS A 111 14.61 16.37 36.66
CA LYS A 111 14.91 15.07 36.03
C LYS A 111 13.64 14.29 35.68
N LYS A 112 12.70 14.15 36.62
CA LYS A 112 11.40 13.50 36.35
C LYS A 112 10.60 14.20 35.24
N LYS A 113 10.61 15.54 35.20
CA LYS A 113 9.90 16.31 34.16
C LYS A 113 10.54 16.16 32.78
N VAL A 114 11.87 16.03 32.72
CA VAL A 114 12.62 15.80 31.49
C VAL A 114 12.44 14.35 31.03
N GLU A 115 12.66 13.36 31.90
CA GLU A 115 12.49 11.92 31.61
C GLU A 115 11.09 11.56 31.13
N SER A 116 10.04 12.09 31.78
CA SER A 116 8.65 11.88 31.36
C SER A 116 8.30 12.48 29.98
N ARG A 117 9.20 13.27 29.39
CA ARG A 117 9.00 13.99 28.13
C ARG A 117 10.09 13.73 27.09
N LEU A 118 11.10 12.93 27.41
CA LEU A 118 12.19 12.58 26.50
C LEU A 118 11.70 11.60 25.43
N THR A 119 12.06 11.88 24.19
CA THR A 119 11.82 11.00 23.02
C THR A 119 13.06 11.04 22.13
N TYR A 120 13.20 10.07 21.21
CA TYR A 120 14.34 9.97 20.28
C TYR A 120 14.51 11.18 19.34
N ASN A 121 13.55 12.10 19.30
CA ASN A 121 13.56 13.33 18.48
C ASN A 121 13.84 14.61 19.30
N CYS A 122 14.10 14.47 20.60
CA CYS A 122 14.50 15.60 21.44
C CYS A 122 15.97 15.93 21.16
N TYR A 123 16.20 17.14 20.65
CA TYR A 123 17.51 17.65 20.29
C TYR A 123 18.34 18.08 21.49
N GLY A 124 17.70 18.46 22.58
CA GLY A 124 18.41 18.98 23.73
C GLY A 124 17.60 19.85 24.67
N ILE A 125 18.31 20.43 25.62
CA ILE A 125 17.79 21.39 26.61
C ILE A 125 18.34 22.78 26.28
N SER A 126 17.48 23.78 26.37
CA SER A 126 17.83 25.20 26.36
C SER A 126 17.26 25.84 27.63
N GLN A 127 17.70 27.05 27.97
CA GLN A 127 17.07 27.86 29.02
C GLN A 127 16.75 29.25 28.48
N ASN A 128 15.54 29.73 28.74
CA ASN A 128 15.19 31.10 28.45
C ASN A 128 15.98 32.04 29.38
N PRO A 129 16.82 32.95 28.88
CA PRO A 129 17.59 33.85 29.73
C PRO A 129 16.73 34.89 30.45
N ASP A 130 15.52 35.18 29.96
CA ASP A 130 14.63 36.19 30.53
C ASP A 130 13.70 35.62 31.62
N THR A 131 13.22 34.38 31.44
CA THR A 131 12.28 33.74 32.40
C THR A 131 12.95 32.68 33.29
N GLU A 132 14.20 32.33 33.00
CA GLU A 132 14.96 31.22 33.60
C GLU A 132 14.32 29.83 33.40
N ASP A 133 13.24 29.73 32.61
CA ASP A 133 12.57 28.46 32.34
C ASP A 133 13.43 27.57 31.43
N TYR A 134 13.56 26.31 31.83
CA TYR A 134 14.14 25.29 30.97
C TYR A 134 13.16 24.90 29.87
N ILE A 135 13.72 24.68 28.67
CA ILE A 135 13.01 24.40 27.44
C ILE A 135 13.58 23.12 26.84
N LEU A 136 12.71 22.18 26.48
CA LEU A 136 13.09 21.06 25.62
C LEU A 136 12.91 21.45 24.16
N VAL A 137 13.91 21.16 23.33
CA VAL A 137 13.94 21.48 21.90
C VAL A 137 13.75 20.19 21.10
N TYR A 138 12.76 20.15 20.21
CA TYR A 138 12.43 18.95 19.42
C TYR A 138 12.42 19.22 17.90
N ASN A 139 12.77 18.23 17.08
CA ASN A 139 12.69 18.33 15.62
C ASN A 139 11.24 18.17 15.10
N ILE A 140 10.77 19.11 14.26
CA ILE A 140 9.40 19.11 13.71
C ILE A 140 9.13 17.98 12.69
N ASN A 141 10.16 17.46 12.00
CA ASN A 141 10.01 16.51 10.88
C ASN A 141 9.59 15.10 11.33
N TYR A 142 9.57 14.83 12.63
CA TYR A 142 9.13 13.55 13.22
C TYR A 142 7.94 13.73 14.19
N TYR A 143 7.21 14.85 14.11
CA TYR A 143 6.01 15.07 14.91
C TYR A 143 4.78 14.39 14.30
N ASP A 144 4.36 13.28 14.88
CA ASP A 144 2.96 12.84 14.89
C ASP A 144 2.41 13.02 16.32
N HIS A 145 1.97 14.23 16.69
CA HIS A 145 1.36 14.51 18.01
C HIS A 145 -0.08 15.06 17.88
N CYS A 146 -0.98 14.70 18.82
CA CYS A 146 -2.27 15.39 18.96
C CYS A 146 -2.07 16.76 19.65
N GLU A 147 -2.30 17.85 18.93
CA GLU A 147 -2.23 19.25 19.41
C GLU A 147 -2.97 19.53 20.74
N LYS A 148 -3.97 18.72 21.12
CA LYS A 148 -4.78 18.93 22.33
C LYS A 148 -4.34 18.14 23.57
N CYS A 149 -3.77 16.94 23.41
CA CYS A 149 -3.49 16.02 24.54
C CYS A 149 -2.00 15.70 24.72
N ASN A 150 -1.17 15.98 23.70
CA ASN A 150 0.28 15.76 23.71
C ASN A 150 0.74 14.31 24.07
N ASN A 151 -0.05 13.30 23.68
CA ASN A 151 0.36 11.88 23.64
C ASN A 151 0.88 11.51 22.25
N TYR A 152 1.90 10.63 22.21
CA TYR A 152 2.51 10.09 21.00
C TYR A 152 1.53 9.15 20.28
N ILE A 153 1.32 9.36 18.97
CA ILE A 153 0.70 8.50 17.91
C ILE A 153 -0.10 9.40 16.94
N ARG A 154 -0.16 9.01 15.66
CA ARG A 154 -1.07 9.44 14.55
C ARG A 154 -2.58 9.52 14.91
N TRP A 155 -2.93 9.24 16.16
CA TRP A 155 -4.25 9.04 16.75
C TRP A 155 -4.10 9.13 18.28
N CYS A 156 -4.70 10.13 18.94
CA CYS A 156 -4.75 10.19 20.41
C CYS A 156 -6.10 9.67 20.89
N GLY A 157 -6.12 8.43 21.40
CA GLY A 157 -7.34 7.84 21.98
C GLY A 157 -7.97 8.70 23.07
N GLN A 158 -7.17 9.45 23.86
CA GLN A 158 -7.70 10.39 24.84
C GLN A 158 -8.37 11.62 24.22
N CYS A 159 -7.84 12.17 23.10
CA CYS A 159 -8.46 13.26 22.34
C CYS A 159 -9.81 12.81 21.77
N GLU A 160 -9.88 11.57 21.25
CA GLU A 160 -11.12 10.96 20.74
C GLU A 160 -12.13 10.68 21.86
N VAL A 161 -11.70 10.09 22.98
CA VAL A 161 -12.55 9.89 24.16
C VAL A 161 -13.13 11.21 24.67
N ASN A 162 -12.33 12.27 24.72
CA ASN A 162 -12.80 13.60 25.12
C ASN A 162 -13.79 14.20 24.09
N PHE A 163 -13.54 14.00 22.80
CA PHE A 163 -14.45 14.39 21.73
C PHE A 163 -15.80 13.66 21.83
N LEU A 164 -15.77 12.34 22.02
CA LEU A 164 -16.98 11.52 22.18
C LEU A 164 -17.77 11.96 23.41
N LYS A 165 -17.10 12.13 24.57
CA LYS A 165 -17.73 12.64 25.80
C LYS A 165 -18.40 14.01 25.62
N ALA A 166 -17.76 14.91 24.87
CA ALA A 166 -18.33 16.23 24.57
C ALA A 166 -19.54 16.18 23.63
N ASN A 167 -19.72 15.08 22.88
CA ASN A 167 -20.76 14.93 21.87
C ASN A 167 -21.81 13.87 22.21
N PHE A 168 -21.79 13.25 23.40
CA PHE A 168 -22.78 12.23 23.81
C PHE A 168 -24.24 12.69 23.67
N ILE A 169 -24.48 13.99 23.85
CA ILE A 169 -25.82 14.58 23.67
C ILE A 169 -26.37 14.44 22.24
N ASN A 170 -25.51 14.25 21.24
CA ASN A 170 -25.92 14.11 19.83
C ASN A 170 -26.51 12.73 19.51
N TRP A 171 -26.36 11.75 20.42
CA TRP A 171 -26.74 10.34 20.19
C TRP A 171 -27.65 9.78 21.27
N THR A 172 -28.40 10.64 21.98
CA THR A 172 -29.34 10.21 23.01
C THR A 172 -30.61 9.61 22.39
N SER A 173 -31.04 8.48 22.94
CA SER A 173 -32.33 7.86 22.69
C SER A 173 -33.44 8.37 23.60
N GLY A 174 -33.10 9.17 24.63
CA GLY A 174 -33.99 9.53 25.72
C GLY A 174 -34.23 8.41 26.75
N ASN A 175 -33.49 7.30 26.67
CA ASN A 175 -33.53 6.21 27.64
C ASN A 175 -32.14 6.00 28.24
N GLU A 176 -32.02 6.16 29.57
CA GLU A 176 -30.73 6.14 30.28
C GLU A 176 -29.94 4.83 30.08
N ILE A 177 -30.61 3.68 30.00
CA ILE A 177 -29.93 2.39 29.85
C ILE A 177 -29.36 2.23 28.43
N ILE A 178 -30.10 2.67 27.41
CA ILE A 178 -29.64 2.64 26.01
C ILE A 178 -28.53 3.66 25.79
N ASP A 179 -28.66 4.85 26.36
CA ASP A 179 -27.64 5.90 26.28
C ASP A 179 -26.34 5.43 26.95
N ASN A 180 -26.42 4.82 28.14
CA ASN A 180 -25.26 4.23 28.81
C ASN A 180 -24.62 3.12 27.97
N TYR A 181 -25.42 2.29 27.29
CA TYR A 181 -24.90 1.24 26.40
C TYR A 181 -24.19 1.82 25.17
N ILE A 182 -24.77 2.85 24.52
CA ILE A 182 -24.16 3.55 23.38
C ILE A 182 -22.84 4.19 23.82
N GLN A 183 -22.81 4.87 24.96
CA GLN A 183 -21.59 5.49 25.49
C GLN A 183 -20.52 4.44 25.83
N GLU A 184 -20.89 3.32 26.45
CA GLU A 184 -19.97 2.20 26.70
C GLU A 184 -19.33 1.70 25.40
N LYS A 185 -20.12 1.58 24.32
CA LYS A 185 -19.62 1.14 23.00
C LYS A 185 -18.74 2.17 22.32
N GLN A 186 -19.07 3.45 22.43
CA GLN A 186 -18.24 4.54 21.92
C GLN A 186 -16.89 4.61 22.64
N LEU A 187 -16.84 4.33 23.95
CA LEU A 187 -15.62 4.42 24.76
C LEU A 187 -14.72 3.18 24.75
N LYS A 188 -15.22 2.01 24.34
CA LYS A 188 -14.46 0.74 24.35
C LYS A 188 -13.76 0.39 23.02
N CYS A 189 -14.09 1.05 21.91
CA CYS A 189 -13.54 0.69 20.61
C CYS A 189 -12.19 1.37 20.36
N GLU A 190 -11.09 0.62 20.40
CA GLU A 190 -9.80 1.08 19.87
C GLU A 190 -9.76 0.82 18.36
N TYR A 191 -9.45 1.85 17.57
CA TYR A 191 -9.36 1.85 16.09
C TYR A 191 -10.68 1.71 15.31
N ARG A 192 -11.40 2.83 15.04
CA ARG A 192 -12.38 2.91 13.93
C ARG A 192 -12.54 4.25 13.25
N LYS A 193 -13.07 4.15 12.02
CA LYS A 193 -13.55 5.23 11.17
C LYS A 193 -15.00 5.64 11.50
N THR A 194 -15.85 4.72 11.95
CA THR A 194 -17.33 4.90 12.09
C THR A 194 -17.81 4.80 13.56
N ILE A 195 -18.77 5.64 13.96
CA ILE A 195 -19.27 5.80 15.36
C ILE A 195 -20.59 5.03 15.56
N PHE A 196 -20.71 4.33 16.70
CA PHE A 196 -21.95 3.66 17.11
C PHE A 196 -22.96 4.68 17.66
N GLU A 197 -24.15 4.79 17.06
CA GLU A 197 -25.10 5.87 17.37
C GLU A 197 -26.55 5.43 17.62
N TRP A 198 -27.33 6.28 18.27
CA TRP A 198 -28.80 6.18 18.22
C TRP A 198 -29.29 6.67 16.86
N ILE A 199 -30.12 5.88 16.20
CA ILE A 199 -30.62 6.17 14.86
C ILE A 199 -32.14 6.34 14.94
N PRO A 200 -32.68 7.54 14.64
CA PRO A 200 -34.13 7.72 14.62
C PRO A 200 -34.77 6.84 13.55
N TYR A 201 -35.83 6.09 13.89
CA TYR A 201 -36.46 5.14 12.97
C TYR A 201 -36.93 5.74 11.64
N ARG A 202 -37.32 7.03 11.63
CA ARG A 202 -37.72 7.79 10.43
C ARG A 202 -36.61 7.96 9.38
N GLU A 203 -35.36 7.71 9.77
CA GLU A 203 -34.19 7.76 8.90
C GLU A 203 -34.10 6.53 7.98
N PHE A 204 -34.86 5.47 8.27
CA PHE A 204 -34.96 4.28 7.43
C PHE A 204 -36.09 4.43 6.40
N ILE A 205 -35.76 4.15 5.15
CA ILE A 205 -36.69 4.05 4.02
C ILE A 205 -36.52 2.72 3.30
N TYR A 206 -37.53 2.33 2.52
CA TYR A 206 -37.54 1.06 1.78
C TYR A 206 -37.27 -0.14 2.70
N ILE A 207 -38.05 -0.24 3.79
CA ILE A 207 -37.96 -1.34 4.76
C ILE A 207 -38.57 -2.61 4.12
N GLU A 208 -37.77 -3.66 3.97
CA GLU A 208 -38.15 -4.95 3.38
C GLU A 208 -37.90 -6.10 4.36
N GLU A 209 -38.94 -6.87 4.68
CA GLU A 209 -38.84 -8.05 5.57
C GLU A 209 -38.28 -9.27 4.82
N ARG A 210 -37.39 -10.04 5.46
CA ARG A 210 -36.87 -11.31 4.94
C ARG A 210 -36.99 -12.45 5.96
N GLY A 211 -37.74 -13.50 5.59
CA GLY A 211 -37.82 -14.76 6.34
C GLY A 211 -38.73 -14.71 7.57
N ASP A 212 -38.58 -15.67 8.48
CA ASP A 212 -39.42 -15.83 9.70
C ASP A 212 -39.10 -14.76 10.77
N ASN A 213 -39.51 -13.51 10.50
CA ASN A 213 -39.55 -12.34 11.40
C ASN A 213 -38.23 -11.81 11.99
N CYS A 214 -37.06 -12.43 11.79
CA CYS A 214 -35.85 -12.05 12.55
C CYS A 214 -34.91 -11.02 11.89
N LEU A 215 -34.98 -10.79 10.56
CA LEU A 215 -34.05 -9.90 9.84
C LEU A 215 -34.79 -9.10 8.76
N THR A 216 -34.63 -7.78 8.79
CA THR A 216 -35.24 -6.82 7.85
C THR A 216 -34.14 -5.98 7.22
N THR A 217 -34.28 -5.54 5.97
CA THR A 217 -33.35 -4.59 5.34
C THR A 217 -33.98 -3.23 5.17
N ALA A 218 -33.18 -2.17 5.22
CA ALA A 218 -33.62 -0.81 4.93
C ALA A 218 -32.50 0.03 4.30
N ILE A 219 -32.83 1.21 3.80
CA ILE A 219 -31.88 2.24 3.40
C ILE A 219 -31.90 3.34 4.47
N TRP A 220 -30.73 3.66 5.03
CA TRP A 220 -30.53 4.72 5.99
C TRP A 220 -30.12 6.02 5.28
N LYS A 221 -31.06 6.98 5.18
CA LYS A 221 -30.91 8.23 4.41
C LYS A 221 -29.61 8.99 4.66
N ASN A 222 -29.25 9.16 5.93
CA ASN A 222 -28.13 10.00 6.33
C ASN A 222 -26.83 9.23 6.57
N GLY A 223 -26.91 7.89 6.53
CA GLY A 223 -25.82 6.96 6.79
C GLY A 223 -25.04 7.20 8.09
N PRO A 224 -23.95 6.44 8.28
CA PRO A 224 -23.25 6.44 9.55
C PRO A 224 -22.33 7.65 9.73
N SER A 225 -22.22 8.10 10.98
CA SER A 225 -21.25 9.12 11.39
C SER A 225 -19.84 8.55 11.50
N SER A 226 -18.84 9.31 11.07
CA SER A 226 -17.41 8.98 11.16
C SER A 226 -16.59 10.11 11.78
N TYR A 227 -15.45 9.73 12.34
CA TYR A 227 -14.44 10.67 12.83
C TYR A 227 -13.30 10.79 11.80
N ASP A 228 -13.09 12.00 11.25
CA ASP A 228 -12.03 12.25 10.27
C ASP A 228 -10.65 12.31 10.95
N LYS A 229 -9.82 11.30 10.63
CA LYS A 229 -8.49 11.08 11.21
C LYS A 229 -7.39 11.97 10.62
N TYR A 230 -7.57 12.52 9.42
CA TYR A 230 -6.44 13.07 8.65
C TYR A 230 -6.46 14.58 8.44
N PHE A 231 -7.62 15.24 8.48
CA PHE A 231 -7.68 16.65 8.06
C PHE A 231 -8.34 17.63 9.03
N GLU A 232 -9.34 17.27 9.85
CA GLU A 232 -10.05 18.32 10.66
C GLU A 232 -10.60 17.92 12.05
N LYS A 233 -10.49 16.68 12.55
CA LYS A 233 -11.07 16.26 13.86
C LYS A 233 -12.57 16.64 14.02
N LYS A 234 -13.38 16.50 12.95
CA LYS A 234 -14.84 16.77 12.92
C LYS A 234 -15.64 15.49 12.63
N LEU A 235 -16.93 15.52 12.98
CA LEU A 235 -17.92 14.51 12.57
C LEU A 235 -18.22 14.66 11.08
N LYS A 236 -18.10 13.57 10.33
CA LYS A 236 -18.43 13.51 8.90
C LYS A 236 -19.40 12.34 8.64
N LYS A 237 -20.43 12.53 7.82
CA LYS A 237 -21.25 11.42 7.31
C LYS A 237 -20.51 10.72 6.17
N GLU A 238 -20.31 9.40 6.26
CA GLU A 238 -19.48 8.64 5.30
C GLU A 238 -20.18 8.38 3.97
N SER A 239 -21.50 8.18 4.01
CA SER A 239 -22.37 7.94 2.85
C SER A 239 -23.78 8.42 3.17
N SER A 240 -24.46 9.03 2.21
CA SER A 240 -25.93 9.16 2.25
C SER A 240 -26.54 7.88 1.66
N TYR A 241 -27.65 7.40 2.21
CA TYR A 241 -28.37 6.21 1.73
C TYR A 241 -27.64 4.87 1.92
N GLU A 242 -27.06 4.65 3.11
CA GLU A 242 -26.41 3.39 3.46
C GLU A 242 -27.42 2.24 3.55
N LYS A 243 -27.17 1.12 2.86
CA LYS A 243 -27.99 -0.09 3.03
C LYS A 243 -27.70 -0.69 4.41
N VAL A 244 -28.74 -0.95 5.19
CA VAL A 244 -28.63 -1.49 6.54
C VAL A 244 -29.50 -2.73 6.75
N VAL A 245 -29.10 -3.55 7.71
CA VAL A 245 -29.88 -4.67 8.23
C VAL A 245 -30.43 -4.28 9.60
N LEU A 246 -31.75 -4.34 9.72
CA LEU A 246 -32.53 -4.09 10.92
C LEU A 246 -32.87 -5.42 11.60
N ARG A 247 -32.42 -5.61 12.82
CA ARG A 247 -32.73 -6.79 13.64
C ARG A 247 -33.62 -6.39 14.81
N PHE A 248 -34.88 -6.78 14.75
CA PHE A 248 -35.86 -6.51 15.79
C PHE A 248 -35.68 -7.44 16.99
N LEU A 249 -35.77 -6.87 18.19
CA LEU A 249 -35.57 -7.58 19.46
C LEU A 249 -36.92 -7.84 20.15
N TYR A 250 -37.75 -8.71 19.55
CA TYR A 250 -39.16 -8.93 19.97
C TYR A 250 -39.36 -9.46 21.40
N ASP A 251 -38.37 -10.12 22.01
CA ASP A 251 -38.51 -10.67 23.37
C ASP A 251 -38.15 -9.66 24.49
N LEU A 252 -37.92 -8.38 24.15
CA LEU A 252 -37.44 -7.37 25.09
C LEU A 252 -38.47 -6.22 25.20
N GLU A 253 -39.59 -6.49 25.87
CA GLU A 253 -40.59 -5.46 26.20
C GLU A 253 -40.13 -4.53 27.33
N ILE A 254 -39.09 -4.91 28.10
CA ILE A 254 -38.51 -4.13 29.19
C ILE A 254 -36.97 -4.12 29.05
N ILE A 255 -36.36 -2.93 29.09
CA ILE A 255 -34.90 -2.81 29.10
C ILE A 255 -34.36 -3.16 30.50
N THR A 256 -33.65 -4.27 30.61
CA THR A 256 -32.96 -4.76 31.82
C THR A 256 -31.50 -5.12 31.50
N ASP A 257 -30.71 -5.55 32.48
CA ASP A 257 -29.35 -6.09 32.25
C ASP A 257 -29.33 -7.27 31.24
N GLU A 258 -30.47 -7.94 31.06
CA GLU A 258 -30.67 -8.99 30.06
C GLU A 258 -30.58 -8.46 28.62
N PHE A 259 -31.01 -7.22 28.37
CA PHE A 259 -30.85 -6.54 27.08
C PHE A 259 -29.36 -6.44 26.70
N SER A 260 -28.52 -5.99 27.63
CA SER A 260 -27.08 -5.82 27.40
C SER A 260 -26.38 -7.14 27.06
N ASN A 261 -26.76 -8.24 27.70
CA ASN A 261 -26.21 -9.56 27.43
C ASN A 261 -26.69 -10.13 26.09
N LYS A 262 -27.97 -9.93 25.75
CA LYS A 262 -28.54 -10.37 24.48
C LYS A 262 -27.98 -9.53 23.31
N ALA A 263 -27.88 -8.22 23.47
CA ALA A 263 -27.25 -7.31 22.50
C ALA A 263 -25.77 -7.65 22.26
N LYS A 264 -25.01 -8.01 23.31
CA LYS A 264 -23.62 -8.49 23.17
C LYS A 264 -23.53 -9.75 22.30
N SER A 265 -24.51 -10.65 22.36
CA SER A 265 -24.50 -11.89 21.55
C SER A 265 -24.68 -11.66 20.03
N TYR A 266 -25.14 -10.46 19.63
CA TYR A 266 -25.38 -10.10 18.23
C TYR A 266 -24.29 -9.23 17.61
N LEU A 267 -23.28 -8.86 18.39
CA LEU A 267 -22.10 -8.15 17.89
C LEU A 267 -21.31 -9.07 16.97
N SER A 268 -21.03 -8.56 15.78
CA SER A 268 -20.26 -9.23 14.75
C SER A 268 -19.11 -8.34 14.33
N GLU A 269 -17.96 -8.98 14.14
CA GLU A 269 -16.74 -8.35 13.67
C GLU A 269 -16.38 -8.93 12.30
N ASP A 270 -15.83 -8.12 11.40
CA ASP A 270 -15.18 -8.62 10.19
C ASP A 270 -13.87 -9.38 10.51
N GLU A 271 -13.24 -9.95 9.47
CA GLU A 271 -11.99 -10.72 9.57
C GLU A 271 -10.79 -9.94 10.15
N TYR A 272 -10.93 -8.62 10.32
CA TYR A 272 -9.93 -7.70 10.85
C TYR A 272 -10.32 -7.10 12.21
N GLY A 273 -11.38 -7.59 12.87
CA GLY A 273 -11.88 -7.07 14.16
C GLY A 273 -12.89 -5.91 14.03
N ASN A 274 -13.31 -5.60 12.80
CA ASN A 274 -14.42 -4.79 12.30
C ASN A 274 -15.85 -4.87 12.87
N SER A 275 -16.28 -4.19 13.96
CA SER A 275 -17.72 -4.02 14.28
C SER A 275 -18.51 -3.64 13.04
N LEU A 276 -19.41 -4.55 12.67
CA LEU A 276 -20.32 -4.41 11.53
C LEU A 276 -21.61 -3.66 11.90
N ASN A 277 -21.66 -3.05 13.09
CA ASN A 277 -22.86 -2.48 13.69
C ASN A 277 -22.75 -0.96 13.79
N TYR A 278 -23.78 -0.28 13.28
CA TYR A 278 -23.86 1.17 13.25
C TYR A 278 -24.57 1.76 14.46
N GLY A 279 -25.51 1.03 15.07
CA GLY A 279 -26.29 1.64 16.14
C GLY A 279 -27.51 0.88 16.59
N ILE A 280 -28.32 1.57 17.38
CA ILE A 280 -29.62 1.11 17.88
C ILE A 280 -30.70 2.09 17.40
N SER A 281 -31.87 1.56 17.07
CA SER A 281 -33.09 2.31 16.82
C SER A 281 -34.23 1.71 17.64
N GLN A 282 -35.38 2.39 17.69
CA GLN A 282 -36.62 1.83 18.22
C GLN A 282 -37.76 2.09 17.25
N ASN A 283 -38.56 1.06 16.97
CA ASN A 283 -39.77 1.24 16.18
C ASN A 283 -40.79 2.04 17.02
N PRO A 284 -41.25 3.22 16.58
CA PRO A 284 -42.19 4.04 17.34
C PRO A 284 -43.59 3.42 17.45
N ASP A 285 -43.97 2.52 16.54
CA ASP A 285 -45.30 1.90 16.51
C ASP A 285 -45.39 0.68 17.44
N THR A 286 -44.30 -0.09 17.56
CA THR A 286 -44.27 -1.33 18.36
C THR A 286 -43.45 -1.21 19.65
N ASN A 287 -42.71 -0.12 19.85
CA ASN A 287 -41.72 0.08 20.91
C ASN A 287 -40.57 -0.95 20.93
N VAL A 288 -40.47 -1.82 19.92
CA VAL A 288 -39.42 -2.84 19.83
C VAL A 288 -38.10 -2.18 19.45
N TYR A 289 -37.05 -2.49 20.20
CA TYR A 289 -35.69 -2.06 19.90
C TYR A 289 -35.12 -2.82 18.70
N ILE A 290 -34.35 -2.12 17.88
CA ILE A 290 -33.79 -2.59 16.62
C ILE A 290 -32.29 -2.39 16.65
N PHE A 291 -31.55 -3.46 16.37
CA PHE A 291 -30.12 -3.38 16.11
C PHE A 291 -29.86 -3.08 14.63
N VAL A 292 -28.98 -2.12 14.35
CA VAL A 292 -28.74 -1.62 12.98
C VAL A 292 -27.31 -1.97 12.57
N SER A 293 -27.18 -2.79 11.52
CA SER A 293 -25.91 -3.30 11.01
C SER A 293 -25.70 -2.96 9.54
N ARG A 294 -24.44 -3.04 9.07
CA ARG A 294 -24.06 -2.76 7.68
C ARG A 294 -24.73 -3.71 6.68
N GLY A 295 -25.17 -3.21 5.53
CA GLY A 295 -26.02 -3.96 4.59
C GLY A 295 -25.42 -5.25 4.01
N ASP A 296 -24.09 -5.35 3.95
CA ASP A 296 -23.39 -6.56 3.49
C ASP A 296 -23.26 -7.64 4.57
N CYS A 297 -23.71 -7.38 5.80
CA CYS A 297 -23.60 -8.32 6.91
C CYS A 297 -24.56 -9.51 6.78
N LEU A 298 -25.60 -9.42 5.94
CA LEU A 298 -26.54 -10.51 5.63
C LEU A 298 -25.85 -11.84 5.29
N LYS A 299 -24.69 -11.79 4.62
CA LYS A 299 -23.93 -12.99 4.24
C LYS A 299 -23.37 -13.75 5.45
N TYR A 300 -23.29 -13.09 6.60
CA TYR A 300 -22.79 -13.65 7.86
C TYR A 300 -23.89 -14.15 8.79
N TYR A 301 -25.19 -14.04 8.45
CA TYR A 301 -26.27 -14.50 9.31
C TYR A 301 -27.09 -15.63 8.68
N CYS A 302 -27.53 -16.56 9.52
CA CYS A 302 -28.34 -17.70 9.12
C CYS A 302 -29.78 -17.29 8.83
N GLU A 303 -30.22 -17.52 7.59
CA GLU A 303 -31.59 -17.23 7.13
C GLU A 303 -32.68 -17.94 7.95
N LYS A 304 -32.37 -19.06 8.61
CA LYS A 304 -33.35 -19.84 9.40
C LYS A 304 -33.53 -19.37 10.85
N CYS A 305 -32.49 -18.81 11.47
CA CYS A 305 -32.51 -18.51 12.91
C CYS A 305 -31.89 -17.16 13.29
N GLY A 306 -31.38 -16.40 12.31
CA GLY A 306 -30.75 -15.10 12.51
C GLY A 306 -29.39 -15.13 13.22
N ASN A 307 -28.87 -16.28 13.64
CA ASN A 307 -27.56 -16.37 14.29
C ASN A 307 -26.41 -16.29 13.29
N GLY A 308 -25.25 -15.81 13.73
CA GLY A 308 -24.05 -15.72 12.90
C GLY A 308 -23.62 -17.08 12.33
N TYR A 309 -23.18 -17.08 11.08
CA TYR A 309 -22.43 -18.17 10.48
C TYR A 309 -21.01 -18.15 11.01
N TYR A 310 -20.47 -19.33 11.35
CA TYR A 310 -19.09 -19.44 11.81
C TYR A 310 -18.10 -19.46 10.64
N ALA A 311 -18.42 -20.22 9.59
CA ALA A 311 -17.70 -20.27 8.30
C ALA A 311 -18.56 -20.99 7.24
N LYS A 312 -18.38 -20.71 5.95
CA LYS A 312 -19.03 -21.41 4.81
C LYS A 312 -20.57 -21.58 4.94
N LYS A 313 -21.27 -20.57 5.49
CA LYS A 313 -22.72 -20.60 5.76
C LYS A 313 -23.18 -21.74 6.71
N TRP A 314 -22.29 -22.22 7.58
CA TRP A 314 -22.61 -23.17 8.65
C TRP A 314 -23.07 -22.44 9.91
N CYS A 315 -24.24 -22.81 10.43
CA CYS A 315 -24.83 -22.21 11.63
C CYS A 315 -24.82 -23.22 12.79
N LYS A 316 -23.99 -22.97 13.81
CA LYS A 316 -23.83 -23.85 14.98
C LYS A 316 -25.16 -24.27 15.59
N GLN A 317 -26.03 -23.30 15.89
CA GLN A 317 -27.31 -23.57 16.56
C GLN A 317 -28.24 -24.44 15.72
N CYS A 318 -28.39 -24.13 14.43
CA CYS A 318 -29.23 -24.94 13.53
C CYS A 318 -28.70 -26.37 13.41
N GLN A 319 -27.38 -26.56 13.41
CA GLN A 319 -26.75 -27.87 13.26
C GLN A 319 -26.83 -28.69 14.54
N ILE A 320 -26.60 -28.09 15.70
CA ILE A 320 -26.85 -28.74 17.00
C ILE A 320 -28.32 -29.15 17.12
N ASN A 321 -29.27 -28.29 16.73
CA ASN A 321 -30.70 -28.63 16.76
C ASN A 321 -31.02 -29.80 15.81
N GLN A 322 -30.40 -29.84 14.63
CA GLN A 322 -30.53 -30.96 13.70
C GLN A 322 -29.95 -32.26 14.27
N LEU A 323 -28.79 -32.23 14.91
CA LEU A 323 -28.21 -33.42 15.57
C LEU A 323 -29.10 -33.89 16.72
N LYS A 324 -29.60 -32.99 17.57
CA LYS A 324 -30.55 -33.30 18.65
C LYS A 324 -31.81 -34.02 18.15
N SER A 325 -32.37 -33.57 17.01
CA SER A 325 -33.53 -34.24 16.41
C SER A 325 -33.26 -35.67 15.93
N ASN A 326 -31.98 -36.05 15.78
CA ASN A 326 -31.54 -37.36 15.28
C ASN A 326 -30.91 -38.27 16.35
N PHE A 327 -30.91 -37.89 17.64
CA PHE A 327 -30.28 -38.67 18.71
C PHE A 327 -30.77 -40.12 18.80
N ALA A 328 -32.03 -40.38 18.43
CA ALA A 328 -32.60 -41.73 18.39
C ALA A 328 -31.84 -42.69 17.44
N ASN A 329 -31.06 -42.16 16.48
CA ASN A 329 -30.29 -42.95 15.52
C ASN A 329 -28.91 -43.41 16.03
N TRP A 330 -28.45 -42.92 17.20
CA TRP A 330 -27.11 -43.19 17.74
C TRP A 330 -27.12 -43.80 19.15
N THR A 331 -28.17 -44.54 19.49
CA THR A 331 -28.29 -45.18 20.81
C THR A 331 -27.52 -46.49 20.87
N SER A 332 -26.75 -46.67 21.94
CA SER A 332 -25.98 -47.87 22.27
C SER A 332 -26.78 -48.85 23.12
N GLY A 333 -27.87 -48.39 23.74
CA GLY A 333 -28.59 -49.13 24.78
C GLY A 333 -27.93 -49.01 26.16
N ASN A 334 -26.85 -48.23 26.30
CA ASN A 334 -26.22 -47.86 27.56
C ASN A 334 -26.35 -46.36 27.80
N GLU A 335 -27.09 -45.98 28.84
CA GLU A 335 -27.41 -44.58 29.17
C GLU A 335 -26.15 -43.70 29.29
N LYS A 336 -25.07 -44.19 29.92
CA LYS A 336 -23.84 -43.41 30.11
C LYS A 336 -23.11 -43.14 28.79
N ILE A 337 -23.15 -44.08 27.86
CA ILE A 337 -22.52 -43.92 26.54
C ILE A 337 -23.36 -43.00 25.67
N ASP A 338 -24.69 -43.12 25.76
CA ASP A 338 -25.62 -42.28 25.01
C ASP A 338 -25.53 -40.81 25.48
N GLU A 339 -25.46 -40.56 26.80
CA GLU A 339 -25.19 -39.24 27.37
C GLU A 339 -23.84 -38.67 26.89
N PHE A 340 -22.81 -39.50 26.84
CA PHE A 340 -21.49 -39.09 26.37
C PHE A 340 -21.50 -38.72 24.88
N ILE A 341 -22.13 -39.52 24.01
CA ILE A 341 -22.27 -39.22 22.58
C ILE A 341 -23.00 -37.89 22.39
N GLN A 342 -24.10 -37.68 23.12
CA GLN A 342 -24.87 -36.42 23.04
C GLN A 342 -24.07 -35.21 23.49
N LYS A 343 -23.29 -35.35 24.58
CA LYS A 343 -22.37 -34.31 25.03
C LYS A 343 -21.37 -33.94 23.94
N MET A 344 -20.70 -34.94 23.35
CA MET A 344 -19.73 -34.72 22.26
C MET A 344 -20.34 -34.03 21.04
N GLN A 345 -21.55 -34.43 20.63
CA GLN A 345 -22.28 -33.82 19.52
C GLN A 345 -22.72 -32.37 19.82
N SER A 346 -22.92 -32.03 21.09
CA SER A 346 -23.29 -30.66 21.50
C SER A 346 -22.10 -29.69 21.55
N GLU A 347 -20.87 -30.22 21.63
CA GLU A 347 -19.63 -29.46 21.74
C GLU A 347 -19.03 -29.04 20.39
N ILE A 348 -19.67 -29.39 19.26
CA ILE A 348 -19.20 -29.00 17.92
C ILE A 348 -19.11 -27.48 17.75
N ASN A 349 -18.03 -27.02 17.13
CA ASN A 349 -17.68 -25.62 16.96
C ASN A 349 -17.48 -25.22 15.50
N LYS A 350 -17.08 -26.15 14.63
CA LYS A 350 -16.79 -25.91 13.21
C LYS A 350 -17.54 -26.89 12.30
N TYR A 351 -17.61 -26.52 11.02
CA TYR A 351 -18.31 -27.32 10.00
C TYR A 351 -17.56 -28.61 9.62
N ASP A 352 -16.25 -28.65 9.86
CA ASP A 352 -15.36 -29.78 9.60
C ASP A 352 -15.06 -30.61 10.86
N ASP A 353 -15.71 -30.30 12.00
CA ASP A 353 -15.60 -31.10 13.21
C ASP A 353 -16.13 -32.52 13.00
N VAL A 354 -15.46 -33.47 13.65
CA VAL A 354 -15.82 -34.88 13.64
C VAL A 354 -17.07 -35.08 14.50
N ILE A 355 -18.16 -35.58 13.90
CA ILE A 355 -19.32 -36.05 14.65
C ILE A 355 -18.99 -37.39 15.30
N PHE A 356 -19.02 -37.42 16.63
CA PHE A 356 -18.82 -38.63 17.41
C PHE A 356 -20.11 -39.48 17.41
N GLU A 357 -19.98 -40.78 17.15
CA GLU A 357 -21.15 -41.65 16.91
C GLU A 357 -21.07 -42.99 17.63
N TRP A 358 -22.24 -43.60 17.89
CA TRP A 358 -22.34 -45.04 18.08
C TRP A 358 -22.25 -45.75 16.72
N ILE A 359 -21.33 -46.70 16.59
CA ILE A 359 -21.09 -47.44 15.36
C ILE A 359 -21.43 -48.91 15.61
N PRO A 360 -22.47 -49.46 14.95
CA PRO A 360 -22.79 -50.88 15.08
C PRO A 360 -21.61 -51.76 14.62
N TYR A 361 -21.27 -52.79 15.38
CA TYR A 361 -20.09 -53.63 15.11
C TYR A 361 -20.13 -54.32 13.73
N ASN A 362 -21.32 -54.64 13.22
CA ASN A 362 -21.51 -55.24 11.89
C ASN A 362 -21.20 -54.29 10.70
N GLU A 363 -20.92 -53.02 10.99
CA GLU A 363 -20.44 -52.03 10.00
C GLU A 363 -18.93 -52.14 9.73
N PHE A 364 -18.20 -52.93 10.52
CA PHE A 364 -16.77 -53.20 10.31
C PHE A 364 -16.56 -54.47 9.48
N ILE A 365 -15.75 -54.36 8.42
CA ILE A 365 -15.25 -55.49 7.61
C ILE A 365 -13.73 -55.49 7.56
N GLU A 366 -13.17 -56.60 7.09
CA GLU A 366 -11.72 -56.78 6.93
C GLU A 366 -10.93 -56.47 8.22
N ILE A 367 -11.44 -56.97 9.35
CA ILE A 367 -10.80 -56.78 10.66
C ILE A 367 -9.46 -57.54 10.68
N LYS A 368 -8.34 -56.83 10.83
CA LYS A 368 -6.96 -57.38 10.82
C LYS A 368 -6.17 -56.92 12.04
N GLU A 369 -5.51 -57.85 12.74
CA GLU A 369 -4.65 -57.53 13.89
C GLU A 369 -3.26 -57.06 13.44
N ILE A 370 -2.70 -56.09 14.17
CA ILE A 370 -1.30 -55.67 14.04
C ILE A 370 -0.54 -56.36 15.17
N GLU A 371 0.52 -57.09 14.83
CA GLU A 371 1.38 -57.74 15.82
C GLU A 371 1.95 -56.69 16.78
N ASP A 372 1.83 -56.97 18.08
CA ASP A 372 2.42 -56.27 19.25
C ASP A 372 1.69 -55.10 19.96
N ASN A 373 0.44 -54.69 19.65
CA ASN A 373 -0.13 -53.51 20.38
C ASN A 373 -1.66 -53.42 20.66
N TYR A 374 -2.42 -54.52 20.73
CA TYR A 374 -3.89 -54.50 21.03
C TYR A 374 -4.74 -53.62 20.07
N LEU A 375 -4.20 -53.25 18.91
CA LEU A 375 -4.84 -52.41 17.90
C LEU A 375 -5.21 -53.25 16.68
N THR A 376 -6.47 -53.15 16.26
CA THR A 376 -7.00 -53.91 15.12
C THR A 376 -7.49 -52.94 14.05
N PHE A 377 -7.05 -53.11 12.80
CA PHE A 377 -7.59 -52.34 11.67
C PHE A 377 -8.94 -52.89 11.24
N ALA A 378 -9.83 -52.01 10.77
CA ALA A 378 -11.05 -52.39 10.09
C ALA A 378 -11.44 -51.38 9.02
N ILE A 379 -12.29 -51.79 8.09
CA ILE A 379 -12.98 -50.90 7.16
C ILE A 379 -14.40 -50.66 7.69
N TRP A 380 -14.73 -49.40 7.94
CA TRP A 380 -16.08 -48.94 8.27
C TRP A 380 -16.89 -48.68 7.00
N LYS A 381 -17.87 -49.55 6.71
CA LYS A 381 -18.66 -49.55 5.45
C LYS A 381 -19.37 -48.23 5.16
N LYS A 382 -20.05 -47.68 6.16
CA LYS A 382 -20.86 -46.46 6.02
C LYS A 382 -20.03 -45.18 6.04
N GLY A 383 -18.80 -45.25 6.55
CA GLY A 383 -17.93 -44.10 6.73
C GLY A 383 -18.52 -43.04 7.67
N GLN A 384 -17.76 -41.95 7.82
CA GLN A 384 -18.07 -40.87 8.76
C GLN A 384 -19.11 -39.87 8.19
N LEU A 385 -19.94 -39.29 9.07
CA LEU A 385 -20.75 -38.12 8.73
C LEU A 385 -19.87 -36.89 8.46
N SER A 386 -20.15 -36.20 7.36
CA SER A 386 -19.47 -34.96 6.97
C SER A 386 -20.48 -33.88 6.60
N TYR A 387 -20.18 -32.62 6.92
CA TYR A 387 -21.07 -31.52 6.57
C TYR A 387 -20.93 -31.19 5.09
N ASN A 388 -22.03 -31.35 4.33
CA ASN A 388 -22.07 -30.89 2.95
C ASN A 388 -22.43 -29.41 2.93
N THR A 389 -21.47 -28.56 2.53
CA THR A 389 -21.65 -27.10 2.45
C THR A 389 -22.64 -26.65 1.38
N TYR A 390 -22.87 -27.47 0.35
CA TYR A 390 -23.84 -27.20 -0.71
C TYR A 390 -25.27 -27.57 -0.26
N GLU A 391 -25.45 -28.77 0.29
CA GLU A 391 -26.76 -29.25 0.76
C GLU A 391 -27.13 -28.76 2.17
N LYS A 392 -26.18 -28.08 2.86
CA LYS A 392 -26.31 -27.52 4.22
C LYS A 392 -26.76 -28.53 5.29
N LYS A 393 -26.40 -29.81 5.13
CA LYS A 393 -26.76 -30.91 6.04
C LYS A 393 -25.60 -31.89 6.19
N TRP A 394 -25.62 -32.65 7.28
CA TRP A 394 -24.72 -33.78 7.47
C TRP A 394 -25.12 -34.93 6.54
N ILE A 395 -24.17 -35.40 5.75
CA ILE A 395 -24.37 -36.55 4.86
C ILE A 395 -23.26 -37.57 5.08
N ARG A 396 -23.59 -38.83 4.83
CA ARG A 396 -22.58 -39.86 4.57
C ARG A 396 -22.35 -39.89 3.07
N LYS A 397 -21.17 -39.46 2.62
CA LYS A 397 -20.69 -39.90 1.32
C LYS A 397 -20.35 -41.38 1.50
N SER A 398 -20.95 -42.27 0.71
CA SER A 398 -20.61 -43.69 0.78
C SER A 398 -19.15 -43.86 0.33
N CYS A 399 -18.26 -43.90 1.31
CA CYS A 399 -16.86 -44.21 1.15
C CYS A 399 -16.47 -45.11 2.32
N GLU A 400 -16.03 -46.32 1.99
CA GLU A 400 -15.42 -47.23 2.95
C GLU A 400 -14.24 -46.51 3.63
N LYS A 401 -14.29 -46.35 4.96
CA LYS A 401 -13.26 -45.63 5.73
C LYS A 401 -12.42 -46.61 6.55
N LYS A 402 -11.10 -46.59 6.34
CA LYS A 402 -10.15 -47.34 7.18
C LYS A 402 -10.09 -46.72 8.58
N VAL A 403 -10.29 -47.52 9.61
CA VAL A 403 -10.32 -47.11 11.03
C VAL A 403 -9.48 -48.06 11.88
N TYR A 404 -9.07 -47.58 13.06
CA TYR A 404 -8.48 -48.40 14.10
C TYR A 404 -9.49 -48.69 15.20
N LEU A 405 -9.50 -49.94 15.65
CA LEU A 405 -10.32 -50.44 16.74
C LEU A 405 -9.42 -50.68 17.95
N LYS A 406 -9.68 -49.95 19.04
CA LYS A 406 -8.99 -50.11 20.32
C LYS A 406 -9.96 -50.72 21.33
N TYR A 407 -9.67 -51.94 21.78
CA TYR A 407 -10.49 -52.66 22.75
C TYR A 407 -10.27 -52.10 24.16
N LEU A 408 -11.36 -51.80 24.87
CA LEU A 408 -11.36 -51.24 26.22
C LEU A 408 -11.70 -52.35 27.21
N HIS A 409 -10.68 -52.92 27.85
CA HIS A 409 -10.83 -54.14 28.66
C HIS A 409 -11.43 -53.91 30.05
N ASN A 410 -11.43 -52.67 30.59
CA ASN A 410 -12.10 -52.31 31.84
C ASN A 410 -13.02 -51.08 31.72
N SER A 411 -14.04 -50.99 32.59
CA SER A 411 -15.00 -49.87 32.61
C SER A 411 -14.38 -48.54 33.07
N GLN A 412 -13.32 -48.58 33.89
CA GLN A 412 -12.55 -47.39 34.30
C GLN A 412 -11.80 -46.77 33.11
N ASP A 413 -11.34 -47.59 32.16
CA ASP A 413 -10.64 -47.16 30.94
C ASP A 413 -11.52 -46.28 30.07
N ILE A 414 -12.84 -46.47 30.12
CA ILE A 414 -13.81 -45.67 29.35
C ILE A 414 -13.71 -44.21 29.80
N THR A 415 -13.75 -43.91 31.11
CA THR A 415 -13.74 -42.53 31.62
C THR A 415 -12.43 -41.77 31.37
N ASP A 416 -11.27 -42.37 31.71
CA ASP A 416 -9.96 -41.71 31.58
C ASP A 416 -9.47 -41.66 30.12
N THR A 417 -9.76 -42.70 29.32
CA THR A 417 -9.39 -42.71 27.90
C THR A 417 -10.27 -41.76 27.10
N LEU A 418 -11.54 -41.53 27.48
CA LEU A 418 -12.43 -40.63 26.74
C LEU A 418 -11.99 -39.16 26.82
N LEU A 419 -11.33 -38.71 27.89
CA LEU A 419 -11.01 -37.29 28.17
C LEU A 419 -9.97 -36.61 27.24
N ASN A 420 -9.16 -37.32 26.45
CA ASN A 420 -8.21 -36.72 25.49
C ASN A 420 -8.67 -36.91 24.03
N MET A 421 -9.03 -35.84 23.31
CA MET A 421 -9.85 -35.94 22.09
C MET A 421 -9.30 -35.14 20.89
N ALA A 422 -8.75 -35.84 19.89
CA ALA A 422 -8.54 -35.27 18.55
C ALA A 422 -8.73 -36.28 17.38
N ASP A 423 -8.65 -37.58 17.66
CA ASP A 423 -8.49 -38.65 16.66
C ASP A 423 -9.58 -39.74 16.72
N LYS A 424 -10.64 -39.54 17.51
CA LYS A 424 -11.69 -40.52 17.75
C LYS A 424 -12.94 -40.21 16.91
N LEU A 425 -13.50 -41.25 16.31
CA LEU A 425 -14.68 -41.19 15.43
C LEU A 425 -15.95 -41.68 16.12
N GLY A 426 -15.84 -42.62 17.06
CA GLY A 426 -17.00 -43.19 17.73
C GLY A 426 -16.69 -44.34 18.67
N ILE A 427 -17.75 -44.99 19.17
CA ILE A 427 -17.69 -46.17 20.03
C ILE A 427 -18.53 -47.28 19.39
N SER A 428 -18.06 -48.51 19.52
CA SER A 428 -18.78 -49.74 19.20
C SER A 428 -18.73 -50.68 20.39
N GLN A 429 -19.49 -51.77 20.36
CA GLN A 429 -19.34 -52.89 21.27
C GLN A 429 -19.27 -54.19 20.49
N ASN A 430 -18.29 -55.03 20.80
CA ASN A 430 -18.24 -56.37 20.25
C ASN A 430 -19.45 -57.18 20.76
N PRO A 431 -20.30 -57.73 19.87
CA PRO A 431 -21.53 -58.41 20.27
C PRO A 431 -21.27 -59.70 21.03
N ASP A 432 -20.13 -60.36 20.80
CA ASP A 432 -19.77 -61.66 21.38
C ASP A 432 -19.10 -61.47 22.74
N THR A 433 -18.08 -60.60 22.82
CA THR A 433 -17.30 -60.40 24.05
C THR A 433 -17.88 -59.35 24.98
N LYS A 434 -18.84 -58.54 24.49
CA LYS A 434 -19.41 -57.36 25.18
C LYS A 434 -18.40 -56.27 25.53
N VAL A 435 -17.15 -56.39 25.05
CA VAL A 435 -16.10 -55.40 25.23
C VAL A 435 -16.38 -54.17 24.36
N TYR A 436 -16.26 -52.97 24.95
CA TYR A 436 -16.39 -51.72 24.21
C TYR A 436 -15.13 -51.46 23.37
N ILE A 437 -15.34 -50.92 22.19
CA ILE A 437 -14.31 -50.65 21.20
C ILE A 437 -14.35 -49.16 20.89
N LEU A 438 -13.23 -48.49 21.09
CA LEU A 438 -13.05 -47.13 20.61
C LEU A 438 -12.62 -47.17 19.15
N VAL A 439 -13.29 -46.37 18.31
CA VAL A 439 -13.04 -46.28 16.88
C VAL A 439 -12.27 -44.99 16.60
N CYS A 440 -11.03 -45.13 16.12
CA CYS A 440 -10.12 -44.02 15.84
C CYS A 440 -9.88 -43.86 14.32
N ASP A 441 -9.62 -42.61 13.89
CA ASP A 441 -9.28 -42.30 12.50
C ASP A 441 -7.87 -42.81 12.17
N SER A 442 -7.76 -43.62 11.12
CA SER A 442 -6.48 -44.16 10.67
C SER A 442 -5.50 -43.11 10.17
N TYR A 443 -5.96 -41.90 9.87
CA TYR A 443 -5.11 -40.78 9.47
C TYR A 443 -4.00 -40.46 10.49
N TYR A 444 -4.29 -40.57 11.79
CA TYR A 444 -3.37 -40.15 12.86
C TYR A 444 -2.39 -41.24 13.30
N TYR A 445 -2.51 -42.46 12.80
CA TYR A 445 -1.80 -43.62 13.33
C TYR A 445 -0.92 -44.28 12.26
N CYS A 446 0.25 -44.71 12.68
CA CYS A 446 1.25 -45.34 11.84
C CYS A 446 0.80 -46.72 11.39
N GLU A 447 0.79 -46.94 10.07
CA GLU A 447 0.37 -48.22 9.49
C GLU A 447 1.39 -49.35 9.76
N LYS A 448 2.65 -49.00 10.06
CA LYS A 448 3.73 -49.95 10.32
C LYS A 448 3.79 -50.42 11.78
N CYS A 449 3.61 -49.51 12.75
CA CYS A 449 3.81 -49.82 14.18
C CYS A 449 2.62 -49.49 15.09
N GLY A 450 1.54 -48.93 14.57
CA GLY A 450 0.33 -48.60 15.34
C GLY A 450 0.45 -47.38 16.28
N ASN A 451 1.62 -46.73 16.37
CA ASN A 451 1.79 -45.52 17.18
C ASN A 451 1.22 -44.29 16.47
N LYS A 452 0.83 -43.27 17.23
CA LYS A 452 0.41 -41.98 16.67
C LYS A 452 1.56 -41.32 15.91
N TYR A 453 1.28 -40.74 14.73
CA TYR A 453 2.25 -39.92 14.01
C TYR A 453 2.58 -38.66 14.82
N GLU A 454 3.85 -38.29 14.88
CA GLU A 454 4.29 -37.00 15.39
C GLU A 454 3.86 -35.87 14.45
N ASP A 455 3.84 -36.12 13.14
CA ASP A 455 3.19 -35.27 12.15
C ASP A 455 2.31 -36.09 11.20
N SER A 456 1.00 -36.06 11.46
CA SER A 456 0.00 -36.79 10.66
C SER A 456 -0.15 -36.29 9.22
N SER A 457 0.21 -35.03 8.93
CA SER A 457 0.11 -34.45 7.58
C SER A 457 1.09 -35.11 6.62
N TYR A 458 2.30 -35.39 7.12
CA TYR A 458 3.35 -36.07 6.37
C TYR A 458 3.44 -37.57 6.66
N LYS A 459 2.53 -38.11 7.50
CA LYS A 459 2.59 -39.49 8.01
C LYS A 459 3.98 -39.85 8.59
N TRP A 460 4.59 -38.90 9.29
CA TRP A 460 5.93 -39.09 9.87
C TRP A 460 5.83 -39.76 11.23
N CYS A 461 6.49 -40.91 11.38
CA CYS A 461 6.57 -41.67 12.63
C CYS A 461 8.01 -41.76 13.12
N LYS A 462 8.33 -41.06 14.22
CA LYS A 462 9.64 -41.05 14.86
C LYS A 462 10.05 -42.44 15.33
N GLN A 463 9.12 -43.23 15.87
CA GLN A 463 9.45 -44.59 16.32
C GLN A 463 9.82 -45.52 15.15
N CYS A 464 9.12 -45.42 14.01
CA CYS A 464 9.49 -46.17 12.81
C CYS A 464 10.84 -45.74 12.25
N LEU A 465 11.13 -44.43 12.25
CA LEU A 465 12.46 -43.92 11.90
C LEU A 465 13.51 -44.52 12.84
N ILE A 466 13.34 -44.40 14.17
CA ILE A 466 14.29 -44.95 15.15
C ILE A 466 14.50 -46.46 14.95
N ASN A 467 13.43 -47.22 14.68
CA ASN A 467 13.53 -48.66 14.43
C ASN A 467 14.29 -48.95 13.12
N GLN A 468 14.08 -48.15 12.07
CA GLN A 468 14.84 -48.24 10.83
C GLN A 468 16.32 -47.93 11.04
N LEU A 469 16.64 -46.81 11.72
CA LEU A 469 18.02 -46.44 12.06
C LEU A 469 18.71 -47.54 12.90
N LYS A 470 17.97 -48.16 13.84
CA LYS A 470 18.47 -49.29 14.65
C LYS A 470 18.79 -50.54 13.82
N ASN A 471 17.98 -50.85 12.81
CA ASN A 471 18.21 -51.99 11.93
C ASN A 471 19.38 -51.75 10.96
N GLU A 472 19.70 -50.49 10.65
CA GLU A 472 20.80 -50.08 9.77
C GLU A 472 22.14 -49.85 10.50
N ILE A 473 22.20 -50.05 11.84
CA ILE A 473 23.41 -49.80 12.68
C ILE A 473 24.67 -50.46 12.12
N THR A 474 24.56 -51.64 11.49
CA THR A 474 25.72 -52.36 10.94
C THR A 474 26.35 -51.68 9.72
N SER A 475 25.70 -50.68 9.13
CA SER A 475 26.16 -49.95 7.94
C SER A 475 26.83 -48.60 8.21
N TRP A 476 26.72 -48.07 9.44
CA TRP A 476 27.17 -46.71 9.81
C TRP A 476 28.26 -46.66 10.89
N THR A 477 28.94 -47.78 11.14
CA THR A 477 30.03 -47.80 12.13
C THR A 477 31.30 -47.23 11.53
N SER A 478 31.92 -46.31 12.26
CA SER A 478 33.26 -45.79 11.96
C SER A 478 34.37 -46.76 12.37
N GLY A 479 34.04 -47.74 13.23
CA GLY A 479 35.01 -48.59 13.91
C GLY A 479 35.61 -47.94 15.17
N ASN A 480 35.14 -46.75 15.55
CA ASN A 480 35.52 -46.05 16.77
C ASN A 480 34.27 -45.78 17.63
N GLU A 481 34.22 -46.44 18.78
CA GLU A 481 33.10 -46.41 19.73
C GLU A 481 32.66 -44.99 20.09
N LYS A 482 33.59 -44.05 20.29
CA LYS A 482 33.23 -42.67 20.66
C LYS A 482 32.56 -41.90 19.53
N ILE A 483 32.91 -42.17 18.27
CA ILE A 483 32.29 -41.55 17.10
C ILE A 483 30.90 -42.13 16.90
N ASP A 484 30.79 -43.45 17.03
CA ASP A 484 29.55 -44.18 16.85
C ASP A 484 28.52 -43.76 17.92
N ASP A 485 28.95 -43.58 19.18
CA ASP A 485 28.13 -43.02 20.27
C ASP A 485 27.67 -41.59 19.98
N PHE A 486 28.57 -40.74 19.44
CA PHE A 486 28.24 -39.37 19.08
C PHE A 486 27.21 -39.30 17.94
N ILE A 487 27.36 -40.14 16.91
CA ILE A 487 26.42 -40.23 15.79
C ILE A 487 25.04 -40.69 16.29
N GLN A 488 24.99 -41.73 17.14
CA GLN A 488 23.73 -42.20 17.73
C GLN A 488 23.06 -41.10 18.56
N LYS A 489 23.82 -40.38 19.40
CA LYS A 489 23.32 -39.22 20.16
C LYS A 489 22.68 -38.18 19.24
N MET A 490 23.27 -37.91 18.08
CA MET A 490 22.74 -36.94 17.12
C MET A 490 21.50 -37.44 16.39
N GLN A 491 21.46 -38.71 16.00
CA GLN A 491 20.30 -39.34 15.35
C GLN A 491 19.05 -39.38 16.24
N LEU A 492 19.21 -39.51 17.55
CA LEU A 492 18.09 -39.47 18.51
C LEU A 492 17.49 -38.08 18.72
N LYS A 493 18.18 -37.00 18.30
CA LYS A 493 17.70 -35.61 18.43
C LYS A 493 16.68 -35.19 17.35
N VAL A 494 16.41 -36.06 16.36
CA VAL A 494 15.47 -35.78 15.26
C VAL A 494 14.06 -35.61 15.81
N ASN A 495 13.41 -34.49 15.48
CA ASN A 495 12.09 -34.12 16.00
C ASN A 495 11.10 -33.70 14.91
N LYS A 496 11.55 -33.54 13.65
CA LYS A 496 10.70 -33.22 12.50
C LYS A 496 11.07 -34.09 11.31
N TYR A 497 10.16 -34.17 10.33
CA TYR A 497 10.35 -34.95 9.11
C TYR A 497 11.45 -34.39 8.19
N ASP A 498 11.77 -33.10 8.30
CA ASP A 498 12.75 -32.38 7.47
C ASP A 498 14.10 -32.15 8.18
N ASP A 499 14.28 -32.70 9.39
CA ASP A 499 15.56 -32.66 10.08
C ASP A 499 16.58 -33.58 9.38
N VAL A 500 17.82 -33.08 9.24
CA VAL A 500 18.93 -33.83 8.63
C VAL A 500 19.37 -34.98 9.54
N ILE A 501 19.48 -36.19 8.97
CA ILE A 501 20.05 -37.35 9.66
C ILE A 501 21.57 -37.27 9.59
N PHE A 502 22.22 -37.23 10.76
CA PHE A 502 23.68 -37.19 10.86
C PHE A 502 24.26 -38.60 10.79
N GLU A 503 25.20 -38.85 9.88
CA GLU A 503 25.71 -40.19 9.56
C GLU A 503 27.25 -40.29 9.54
N TRP A 504 27.78 -41.52 9.66
CA TRP A 504 29.15 -41.82 9.25
C TRP A 504 29.16 -42.08 7.74
N ILE A 505 30.06 -41.42 7.02
CA ILE A 505 30.14 -41.50 5.56
C ILE A 505 31.47 -42.16 5.20
N PRO A 506 31.46 -43.42 4.71
CA PRO A 506 32.69 -44.08 4.27
C PRO A 506 33.42 -43.27 3.20
N TYR A 507 34.72 -43.05 3.37
CA TYR A 507 35.47 -42.19 2.45
C TYR A 507 35.45 -42.69 0.99
N ASN A 508 35.40 -44.01 0.79
CA ASN A 508 35.36 -44.64 -0.53
C ASN A 508 34.06 -44.40 -1.33
N VAL A 509 32.99 -43.91 -0.68
CA VAL A 509 31.73 -43.56 -1.36
C VAL A 509 31.71 -42.11 -1.85
N LEU A 510 32.69 -41.29 -1.44
CA LEU A 510 32.93 -39.94 -1.94
C LEU A 510 33.82 -40.01 -3.19
N ILE A 511 33.23 -39.80 -4.37
CA ILE A 511 33.96 -39.86 -5.65
C ILE A 511 34.14 -38.48 -6.28
N GLY A 512 35.13 -38.36 -7.14
CA GLY A 512 35.36 -37.14 -7.91
C GLY A 512 35.68 -35.94 -7.02
N ILE A 513 36.44 -36.16 -5.95
CA ILE A 513 36.88 -35.12 -5.02
C ILE A 513 37.70 -34.08 -5.80
N LYS A 514 37.25 -32.82 -5.77
CA LYS A 514 37.88 -31.67 -6.42
C LYS A 514 38.07 -30.56 -5.40
N GLU A 515 39.31 -30.18 -5.17
CA GLU A 515 39.67 -29.06 -4.31
C GLU A 515 39.07 -27.75 -4.82
N ILE A 516 38.62 -26.89 -3.90
CA ILE A 516 37.99 -25.61 -4.22
C ILE A 516 39.03 -24.47 -4.24
N ASN A 517 40.22 -24.66 -3.62
CA ASN A 517 41.23 -23.62 -3.41
C ASN A 517 42.65 -24.00 -3.88
N ASN A 518 43.42 -22.98 -4.28
CA ASN A 518 44.86 -23.02 -4.59
C ASN A 518 45.71 -22.29 -3.50
N GLY A 519 45.17 -22.08 -2.30
CA GLY A 519 45.77 -21.23 -1.26
C GLY A 519 45.80 -21.85 0.13
N ASP A 520 44.65 -22.35 0.60
CA ASP A 520 44.51 -23.12 1.85
C ASP A 520 43.59 -24.32 1.58
N ASN A 521 44.11 -25.54 1.81
CA ASN A 521 43.57 -26.82 1.31
C ASN A 521 42.33 -27.36 2.05
N ASP A 522 41.58 -26.52 2.76
CA ASP A 522 40.59 -26.98 3.75
C ASP A 522 39.26 -27.45 3.15
N PHE A 523 38.95 -27.13 1.88
CA PHE A 523 37.66 -27.44 1.27
C PHE A 523 37.76 -28.12 -0.10
N ALA A 524 36.91 -29.13 -0.31
CA ALA A 524 36.70 -29.79 -1.59
C ALA A 524 35.21 -29.99 -1.90
N THR A 525 34.88 -30.29 -3.15
CA THR A 525 33.57 -30.84 -3.53
C THR A 525 33.71 -32.30 -3.92
N ALA A 526 32.69 -33.10 -3.66
CA ALA A 526 32.64 -34.50 -4.07
C ALA A 526 31.22 -34.91 -4.47
N ILE A 527 31.09 -36.08 -5.09
CA ILE A 527 29.80 -36.76 -5.27
C ILE A 527 29.72 -37.88 -4.24
N TRP A 528 28.73 -37.81 -3.36
CA TRP A 528 28.40 -38.89 -2.44
C TRP A 528 27.48 -39.89 -3.16
N LYS A 529 28.01 -41.08 -3.45
CA LYS A 529 27.27 -42.12 -4.19
C LYS A 529 25.97 -42.51 -3.52
N ASP A 530 25.99 -42.75 -2.21
CA ASP A 530 24.81 -43.21 -1.49
C ASP A 530 23.83 -42.06 -1.23
N GLY A 531 24.36 -40.87 -0.92
CA GLY A 531 23.59 -39.66 -0.63
C GLY A 531 22.93 -39.67 0.75
N HIS A 532 22.42 -38.52 1.19
CA HIS A 532 21.77 -38.42 2.50
C HIS A 532 20.41 -39.09 2.52
N LEU A 533 20.01 -39.55 3.70
CA LEU A 533 18.69 -40.07 3.99
C LEU A 533 17.71 -38.91 4.27
N TYR A 534 16.58 -38.86 3.55
CA TYR A 534 15.54 -37.86 3.76
C TYR A 534 14.13 -38.48 3.68
N HIS A 535 13.15 -37.84 4.32
CA HIS A 535 11.77 -38.27 4.29
C HIS A 535 11.08 -37.73 3.03
N ASP A 536 10.74 -38.59 2.08
CA ASP A 536 9.99 -38.19 0.90
C ASP A 536 8.49 -38.09 1.23
N THR A 537 7.94 -36.89 1.11
CA THR A 537 6.53 -36.61 1.48
C THR A 537 5.51 -37.20 0.50
N ASN A 538 5.92 -37.56 -0.72
CA ASN A 538 5.02 -38.14 -1.73
C ASN A 538 4.84 -39.63 -1.48
N ILE A 539 5.94 -40.37 -1.30
CA ILE A 539 5.89 -41.82 -1.05
C ILE A 539 5.83 -42.18 0.45
N LYS A 540 6.10 -41.22 1.34
CA LYS A 540 5.99 -41.32 2.81
C LYS A 540 6.95 -42.34 3.41
N GLU A 541 8.14 -42.39 2.82
CA GLU A 541 9.22 -43.28 3.23
C GLU A 541 10.55 -42.52 3.26
N TRP A 542 11.48 -43.02 4.06
CA TRP A 542 12.85 -42.51 4.09
C TRP A 542 13.64 -43.12 2.95
N ILE A 543 14.14 -42.27 2.05
CA ILE A 543 14.91 -42.68 0.88
C ILE A 543 16.23 -41.94 0.81
N ARG A 544 17.20 -42.56 0.13
CA ARG A 544 18.50 -41.96 -0.11
C ARG A 544 18.54 -41.20 -1.43
N LYS A 545 19.08 -39.98 -1.39
CA LYS A 545 19.30 -39.18 -2.59
C LYS A 545 20.64 -39.52 -3.25
N SER A 546 20.73 -40.65 -3.93
CA SER A 546 21.99 -41.13 -4.51
C SER A 546 22.65 -40.14 -5.47
N TYR A 547 23.98 -40.19 -5.53
CA TYR A 547 24.83 -39.32 -6.36
C TYR A 547 24.69 -37.82 -6.04
N GLU A 548 24.54 -37.48 -4.77
CA GLU A 548 24.42 -36.09 -4.34
C GLU A 548 25.77 -35.36 -4.34
N LYS A 549 25.77 -34.12 -4.81
CA LYS A 549 26.95 -33.25 -4.73
C LYS A 549 27.06 -32.69 -3.30
N VAL A 550 28.24 -32.81 -2.69
CA VAL A 550 28.51 -32.39 -1.31
C VAL A 550 29.75 -31.53 -1.22
N VAL A 551 29.86 -30.77 -0.14
CA VAL A 551 31.05 -29.98 0.21
C VAL A 551 31.77 -30.69 1.35
N LEU A 552 33.07 -30.86 1.22
CA LEU A 552 33.96 -31.50 2.17
C LEU A 552 34.81 -30.43 2.86
N LYS A 553 34.88 -30.47 4.19
CA LYS A 553 35.81 -29.66 4.99
C LYS A 553 36.80 -30.57 5.71
N PHE A 554 38.09 -30.45 5.39
CA PHE A 554 39.17 -31.19 6.02
C PHE A 554 39.56 -30.54 7.35
N LEU A 555 39.72 -31.33 8.40
CA LEU A 555 40.07 -30.86 9.75
C LEU A 555 41.52 -31.22 10.09
N TYR A 556 42.48 -30.52 9.48
CA TYR A 556 43.92 -30.82 9.59
C TYR A 556 44.48 -30.73 11.01
N ASP A 557 43.98 -29.81 11.84
CA ASP A 557 44.48 -29.57 13.20
C ASP A 557 44.04 -30.65 14.22
N LEU A 558 43.19 -31.60 13.81
CA LEU A 558 42.54 -32.55 14.72
C LEU A 558 42.74 -33.98 14.23
N GLN A 559 43.94 -34.52 14.44
CA GLN A 559 44.27 -35.90 14.09
C GLN A 559 43.74 -36.92 15.12
N ASN A 560 43.47 -36.50 16.35
CA ASN A 560 42.94 -37.35 17.42
C ASN A 560 41.48 -37.00 17.75
N PHE A 561 40.64 -38.01 17.97
CA PHE A 561 39.25 -37.82 18.37
C PHE A 561 39.16 -37.46 19.86
N THR A 562 39.07 -36.15 20.17
CA THR A 562 39.02 -35.57 21.52
C THR A 562 37.67 -34.89 21.79
N ASP A 563 37.38 -34.53 23.05
CA ASP A 563 36.18 -33.75 23.39
C ASP A 563 36.19 -32.36 22.71
N GLU A 564 37.38 -31.80 22.45
CA GLU A 564 37.57 -30.59 21.67
C GLU A 564 37.10 -30.76 20.21
N PHE A 565 37.40 -31.90 19.58
CA PHE A 565 36.88 -32.25 18.26
C PHE A 565 35.35 -32.29 18.28
N LEU A 566 34.74 -32.95 19.27
CA LEU A 566 33.29 -33.06 19.39
C LEU A 566 32.62 -31.69 19.55
N ASN A 567 33.17 -30.81 20.41
CA ASN A 567 32.66 -29.45 20.59
C ASN A 567 32.76 -28.65 19.28
N LYS A 568 33.85 -28.82 18.53
CA LYS A 568 34.01 -28.18 17.21
C LYS A 568 32.98 -28.68 16.22
N VAL A 569 32.71 -29.99 16.15
CA VAL A 569 31.68 -30.57 15.29
C VAL A 569 30.27 -30.12 15.70
N GLU A 570 29.94 -30.12 17.00
CA GLU A 570 28.66 -29.62 17.52
C GLU A 570 28.42 -28.15 17.16
N SER A 571 29.47 -27.31 17.11
CA SER A 571 29.33 -25.91 16.67
C SER A 571 28.88 -25.77 15.20
N TYR A 572 29.30 -26.69 14.32
CA TYR A 572 28.89 -26.67 12.90
C TYR A 572 27.47 -27.18 12.70
N LEU A 573 26.98 -28.05 13.59
CA LEU A 573 25.65 -28.66 13.54
C LEU A 573 24.52 -27.66 13.77
N ALA A 574 24.78 -26.50 14.39
CA ALA A 574 23.80 -25.42 14.53
C ALA A 574 23.21 -24.96 13.18
N ASN A 575 23.95 -25.13 12.08
CA ASN A 575 23.53 -24.68 10.75
C ASN A 575 22.60 -25.65 10.01
N LYS A 576 22.27 -26.83 10.57
CA LYS A 576 21.42 -27.89 9.95
C LYS A 576 21.82 -28.34 8.53
N LEU A 577 23.02 -28.02 8.04
CA LEU A 577 23.50 -28.36 6.68
C LEU A 577 24.58 -29.44 6.68
N VAL A 578 24.91 -30.03 7.84
CA VAL A 578 25.95 -31.05 7.97
C VAL A 578 25.30 -32.43 7.89
N PHE A 579 25.70 -33.22 6.89
CA PHE A 579 25.20 -34.58 6.71
C PHE A 579 25.95 -35.59 7.56
N GLY A 580 27.23 -35.38 7.84
CA GLY A 580 27.99 -36.39 8.55
C GLY A 580 29.48 -36.13 8.66
N ILE A 581 30.18 -37.16 9.15
CA ILE A 581 31.63 -37.21 9.28
C ILE A 581 32.17 -38.35 8.41
N SER A 582 33.30 -38.11 7.76
CA SER A 582 34.11 -39.11 7.10
C SER A 582 35.55 -39.05 7.64
N GLN A 583 36.36 -40.07 7.36
CA GLN A 583 37.79 -40.03 7.63
C GLN A 583 38.55 -40.58 6.43
N ASN A 584 39.53 -39.82 5.96
CA ASN A 584 40.43 -40.30 4.92
C ASN A 584 41.27 -41.48 5.50
N PRO A 585 41.22 -42.68 4.88
CA PRO A 585 41.89 -43.86 5.42
C PRO A 585 43.42 -43.77 5.38
N ASP A 586 43.97 -42.98 4.45
CA ASP A 586 45.41 -42.83 4.24
C ASP A 586 46.00 -41.75 5.14
N THR A 587 45.36 -40.58 5.19
CA THR A 587 45.86 -39.43 5.97
C THR A 587 45.36 -39.39 7.41
N LYS A 588 44.33 -40.19 7.74
CA LYS A 588 43.60 -40.20 9.02
C LYS A 588 42.91 -38.87 9.37
N ILE A 589 42.86 -37.92 8.43
CA ILE A 589 42.19 -36.63 8.61
C ILE A 589 40.68 -36.83 8.59
N TYR A 590 40.00 -36.28 9.59
CA TYR A 590 38.54 -36.22 9.63
C TYR A 590 38.01 -35.14 8.69
N ILE A 591 36.87 -35.44 8.08
CA ILE A 591 36.23 -34.62 7.05
C ILE A 591 34.77 -34.42 7.45
N LEU A 592 34.32 -33.16 7.53
CA LEU A 592 32.90 -32.86 7.63
C LEU A 592 32.27 -32.80 6.24
N VAL A 593 31.13 -33.45 6.08
CA VAL A 593 30.39 -33.50 4.83
C VAL A 593 29.15 -32.61 4.96
N PHE A 594 29.08 -31.57 4.14
CA PHE A 594 27.98 -30.61 4.11
C PHE A 594 27.13 -30.75 2.84
N SER A 595 25.87 -30.36 2.94
CA SER A 595 25.00 -30.09 1.80
C SER A 595 25.66 -29.11 0.83
N TYR A 596 25.42 -29.28 -0.48
CA TYR A 596 25.89 -28.31 -1.48
C TYR A 596 25.39 -26.89 -1.21
N ASN A 597 24.23 -26.75 -0.58
CA ASN A 597 23.65 -25.47 -0.19
C ASN A 597 24.53 -24.71 0.82
N TYR A 598 25.52 -25.35 1.44
CA TYR A 598 26.52 -24.68 2.26
C TYR A 598 27.23 -23.55 1.50
N LEU A 599 27.51 -23.72 0.20
CA LEU A 599 28.14 -22.67 -0.63
C LEU A 599 27.22 -21.47 -0.92
N GLU A 600 25.94 -21.54 -0.57
CA GLU A 600 25.04 -20.38 -0.63
C GLU A 600 25.21 -19.44 0.56
N TYR A 601 25.64 -19.97 1.71
CA TYR A 601 25.73 -19.23 2.96
C TYR A 601 27.16 -18.93 3.38
N TYR A 602 28.14 -19.62 2.79
CA TYR A 602 29.56 -19.50 3.16
C TYR A 602 30.43 -19.26 1.92
N CYS A 603 31.45 -18.44 2.09
CA CYS A 603 32.40 -18.09 1.04
C CYS A 603 33.29 -19.27 0.68
N GLU A 604 33.34 -19.61 -0.61
CA GLU A 604 34.17 -20.70 -1.14
C GLU A 604 35.68 -20.47 -1.00
N LYS A 605 36.11 -19.21 -0.83
CA LYS A 605 37.54 -18.84 -0.74
C LYS A 605 38.08 -18.86 0.68
N CYS A 606 37.32 -18.34 1.66
CA CYS A 606 37.78 -18.20 3.05
C CYS A 606 36.92 -18.95 4.08
N GLY A 607 35.80 -19.55 3.68
CA GLY A 607 34.91 -20.30 4.59
C GLY A 607 34.06 -19.43 5.54
N ASN A 608 34.15 -18.10 5.48
CA ASN A 608 33.35 -17.20 6.30
C ASN A 608 31.89 -17.17 5.82
N LYS A 609 30.95 -17.02 6.76
CA LYS A 609 29.52 -16.84 6.45
C LYS A 609 29.32 -15.52 5.70
N TYR A 610 28.45 -15.50 4.68
CA TYR A 610 28.00 -14.24 4.09
C TYR A 610 27.10 -13.50 5.07
N GLU A 611 27.34 -12.21 5.28
CA GLU A 611 26.57 -11.38 6.22
C GLU A 611 25.16 -11.07 5.70
N HIS A 612 24.98 -10.90 4.38
CA HIS A 612 23.66 -10.64 3.79
C HIS A 612 23.20 -11.75 2.84
N VAL A 613 21.98 -12.24 3.08
CA VAL A 613 21.34 -13.35 2.33
C VAL A 613 21.05 -12.98 0.88
N TRP A 614 21.01 -11.69 0.51
CA TRP A 614 20.77 -11.24 -0.86
C TRP A 614 22.06 -11.08 -1.69
N CYS A 615 23.25 -10.99 -1.05
CA CYS A 615 24.54 -10.83 -1.73
C CYS A 615 25.43 -12.09 -1.67
N LYS A 616 24.82 -13.29 -1.78
CA LYS A 616 25.36 -14.67 -1.60
C LYS A 616 26.66 -15.06 -2.34
N GLN A 617 27.40 -14.12 -2.93
CA GLN A 617 28.54 -14.34 -3.83
C GLN A 617 29.64 -13.25 -3.74
N TRP A 618 29.57 -12.32 -2.77
CA TRP A 618 30.61 -11.32 -2.49
C TRP A 618 31.07 -11.43 -1.04
N CYS A 619 32.37 -11.62 -0.82
CA CYS A 619 32.95 -11.74 0.52
C CYS A 619 33.89 -10.58 0.77
N GLU A 620 33.53 -9.69 1.69
CA GLU A 620 34.28 -8.47 2.03
C GLU A 620 35.77 -8.75 2.22
N GLN A 621 36.09 -9.70 3.12
CA GLN A 621 37.47 -10.05 3.44
C GLN A 621 38.28 -10.49 2.21
N CYS A 622 37.69 -11.33 1.35
CA CYS A 622 38.36 -11.79 0.13
C CYS A 622 38.59 -10.65 -0.87
N GLN A 623 37.68 -9.69 -0.94
CA GLN A 623 37.81 -8.54 -1.86
C GLN A 623 38.80 -7.51 -1.33
N ILE A 624 38.80 -7.23 -0.02
CA ILE A 624 39.82 -6.40 0.64
C ILE A 624 41.22 -6.98 0.39
N ASN A 625 41.39 -8.30 0.55
CA ASN A 625 42.67 -8.97 0.30
C ASN A 625 43.09 -8.87 -1.18
N LEU A 626 42.13 -9.00 -2.12
CA LEU A 626 42.39 -8.81 -3.55
C LEU A 626 42.85 -7.38 -3.86
N LEU A 627 42.24 -6.36 -3.25
CA LEU A 627 42.64 -4.95 -3.45
C LEU A 627 44.03 -4.67 -2.87
N LYS A 628 44.32 -5.16 -1.65
CA LYS A 628 45.65 -5.06 -1.02
C LYS A 628 46.76 -5.59 -1.92
N ASN A 629 46.53 -6.75 -2.55
CA ASN A 629 47.50 -7.36 -3.47
C ASN A 629 47.71 -6.55 -4.77
N ASN A 630 46.84 -5.59 -5.09
CA ASN A 630 46.85 -4.81 -6.32
C ASN A 630 47.17 -3.32 -6.12
N PHE A 631 47.51 -2.86 -4.91
CA PHE A 631 47.79 -1.43 -4.64
C PHE A 631 48.85 -0.81 -5.55
N ILE A 632 49.83 -1.60 -6.01
CA ILE A 632 50.89 -1.15 -6.92
C ILE A 632 50.33 -0.66 -8.27
N ASN A 633 49.15 -1.13 -8.68
CA ASN A 633 48.54 -0.79 -9.96
C ASN A 633 47.88 0.61 -9.99
N TRP A 634 47.74 1.29 -8.84
CA TRP A 634 47.04 2.58 -8.73
C TRP A 634 47.90 3.70 -8.12
N THR A 635 49.22 3.65 -8.34
CA THR A 635 50.12 4.70 -7.83
C THR A 635 50.10 5.97 -8.70
N SER A 636 49.96 7.11 -8.04
CA SER A 636 50.07 8.46 -8.58
C SER A 636 51.51 9.01 -8.53
N ARG A 637 52.45 8.29 -7.89
CA ARG A 637 53.78 8.77 -7.48
C ARG A 637 53.74 9.90 -6.43
N ASN A 638 52.57 10.21 -5.89
CA ASN A 638 52.37 11.09 -4.75
C ASN A 638 51.90 10.25 -3.57
N GLU A 639 52.79 10.07 -2.59
CA GLU A 639 52.54 9.23 -1.41
C GLU A 639 51.25 9.60 -0.67
N LYS A 640 50.92 10.90 -0.59
CA LYS A 640 49.69 11.34 0.10
C LYS A 640 48.43 10.90 -0.63
N ILE A 641 48.44 10.92 -1.96
CA ILE A 641 47.30 10.49 -2.79
C ILE A 641 47.19 8.97 -2.79
N ASP A 642 48.32 8.28 -2.87
CA ASP A 642 48.37 6.82 -2.85
C ASP A 642 47.85 6.28 -1.51
N ASN A 643 48.30 6.86 -0.39
CA ASN A 643 47.80 6.51 0.95
C ASN A 643 46.29 6.80 1.09
N PHE A 644 45.82 7.90 0.50
CA PHE A 644 44.39 8.24 0.50
C PHE A 644 43.56 7.24 -0.31
N ILE A 645 43.97 6.89 -1.53
CA ILE A 645 43.28 5.91 -2.39
C ILE A 645 43.21 4.55 -1.70
N GLN A 646 44.34 4.08 -1.14
CA GLN A 646 44.38 2.81 -0.41
C GLN A 646 43.43 2.82 0.80
N LYS A 647 43.41 3.91 1.59
CA LYS A 647 42.47 4.06 2.71
C LYS A 647 41.00 3.95 2.26
N MET A 648 40.65 4.55 1.12
CA MET A 648 39.28 4.48 0.59
C MET A 648 38.94 3.11 0.02
N GLN A 649 39.87 2.44 -0.65
CA GLN A 649 39.69 1.08 -1.17
C GLN A 649 39.45 0.05 -0.05
N LEU A 650 40.00 0.27 1.14
CA LEU A 650 39.80 -0.59 2.31
C LEU A 650 38.45 -0.38 3.02
N LYS A 651 37.65 0.64 2.66
CA LYS A 651 36.34 0.94 3.26
C LYS A 651 35.15 0.25 2.59
N ILE A 652 35.38 -0.57 1.56
CA ILE A 652 34.30 -1.26 0.85
C ILE A 652 33.60 -2.27 1.76
N LYS A 653 32.26 -2.28 1.73
CA LYS A 653 31.41 -3.21 2.50
C LYS A 653 30.39 -3.95 1.63
N ASP A 654 30.21 -3.52 0.37
CA ASP A 654 29.28 -4.12 -0.57
C ASP A 654 29.91 -4.24 -1.98
N HIS A 655 29.40 -5.15 -2.80
CA HIS A 655 29.75 -5.30 -4.20
C HIS A 655 29.40 -4.09 -5.09
N ASP A 656 28.45 -3.25 -4.68
CA ASP A 656 28.05 -2.02 -5.38
C ASP A 656 28.89 -0.80 -5.00
N ASN A 657 29.79 -0.93 -4.01
CA ASN A 657 30.69 0.16 -3.67
C ASN A 657 31.68 0.44 -4.81
N VAL A 658 31.84 1.73 -5.12
CA VAL A 658 32.77 2.19 -6.15
C VAL A 658 34.20 2.07 -5.65
N ILE A 659 35.05 1.42 -6.45
CA ILE A 659 36.48 1.34 -6.18
C ILE A 659 37.12 2.64 -6.65
N ILE A 660 37.63 3.44 -5.71
CA ILE A 660 38.35 4.68 -6.01
C ILE A 660 39.71 4.33 -6.64
N GLU A 661 40.03 4.95 -7.77
CA GLU A 661 41.27 4.71 -8.52
C GLU A 661 42.07 6.02 -8.75
N TRP A 662 43.39 5.88 -8.91
CA TRP A 662 44.18 6.90 -9.62
C TRP A 662 43.96 6.72 -11.12
N ILE A 663 43.58 7.80 -11.80
CA ILE A 663 43.25 7.79 -13.22
C ILE A 663 44.33 8.61 -13.93
N PRO A 664 45.20 7.96 -14.74
CA PRO A 664 46.15 8.69 -15.58
C PRO A 664 45.43 9.66 -16.52
N TYR A 665 45.87 10.91 -16.60
CA TYR A 665 45.19 11.94 -17.38
C TYR A 665 45.03 11.58 -18.87
N ASN A 666 45.97 10.82 -19.43
CA ASN A 666 45.91 10.34 -20.81
C ASN A 666 44.83 9.27 -21.08
N GLU A 667 44.19 8.74 -20.03
CA GLU A 667 43.02 7.85 -20.14
C GLU A 667 41.69 8.63 -20.29
N LEU A 668 41.71 9.95 -20.09
CA LEU A 668 40.57 10.85 -20.28
C LEU A 668 40.63 11.48 -21.68
N ILE A 669 39.71 11.07 -22.55
CA ILE A 669 39.63 11.55 -23.95
C ILE A 669 38.36 12.38 -24.17
N GLU A 670 38.29 13.08 -25.30
CA GLU A 670 37.13 13.92 -25.68
C GLU A 670 36.71 14.96 -24.62
N ILE A 671 37.68 15.58 -23.95
CA ILE A 671 37.38 16.57 -22.90
C ILE A 671 36.67 17.80 -23.50
N LYS A 672 35.43 18.07 -23.05
CA LYS A 672 34.60 19.21 -23.47
C LYS A 672 34.24 20.08 -22.27
N LYS A 673 34.44 21.39 -22.38
CA LYS A 673 34.05 22.35 -21.33
C LYS A 673 32.53 22.46 -21.24
N ILE A 674 32.02 22.63 -20.02
CA ILE A 674 30.60 22.88 -19.76
C ILE A 674 30.33 24.39 -19.85
N ASN A 675 29.30 24.78 -20.61
CA ASN A 675 28.93 26.19 -20.78
C ASN A 675 28.54 26.82 -19.44
N GLY A 676 29.14 27.97 -19.09
CA GLY A 676 28.84 28.71 -17.87
C GLY A 676 29.61 28.26 -16.62
N SER A 677 30.60 27.37 -16.73
CA SER A 677 31.47 27.00 -15.61
C SER A 677 32.91 26.73 -16.04
N ASP A 678 33.85 27.50 -15.49
CA ASP A 678 35.29 27.30 -15.71
C ASP A 678 35.87 26.10 -14.94
N LYS A 679 35.09 25.50 -14.03
CA LYS A 679 35.56 24.44 -13.12
C LYS A 679 35.18 23.02 -13.54
N PHE A 680 34.31 22.85 -14.54
CA PHE A 680 33.80 21.54 -14.94
C PHE A 680 33.98 21.23 -16.42
N SER A 681 34.21 19.97 -16.75
CA SER A 681 34.29 19.46 -18.12
C SER A 681 33.75 18.03 -18.19
N THR A 682 33.20 17.60 -19.32
CA THR A 682 32.86 16.19 -19.57
C THR A 682 34.01 15.51 -20.31
N ALA A 683 34.20 14.20 -20.11
CA ALA A 683 35.21 13.40 -20.79
C ALA A 683 34.77 11.93 -20.90
N ILE A 684 35.47 11.15 -21.73
CA ILE A 684 35.35 9.69 -21.79
C ILE A 684 36.56 9.08 -21.10
N TRP A 685 36.35 8.25 -20.08
CA TRP A 685 37.39 7.43 -19.47
C TRP A 685 37.50 6.10 -20.21
N LYS A 686 38.57 5.94 -21.01
CA LYS A 686 38.77 4.81 -21.92
C LYS A 686 38.74 3.45 -21.22
N ASN A 687 39.54 3.28 -20.17
CA ASN A 687 39.54 2.04 -19.39
C ASN A 687 38.35 1.94 -18.43
N GLY A 688 37.80 3.07 -17.99
CA GLY A 688 36.62 3.14 -17.15
C GLY A 688 36.74 2.46 -15.77
N PRO A 689 35.70 2.60 -14.92
CA PRO A 689 35.74 2.12 -13.54
C PRO A 689 35.68 0.60 -13.43
N LEU A 690 36.23 0.08 -12.34
CA LEU A 690 35.99 -1.30 -11.91
C LEU A 690 34.58 -1.44 -11.32
N TYR A 691 33.89 -2.53 -11.70
CA TYR A 691 32.62 -2.94 -11.11
C TYR A 691 32.61 -4.45 -10.87
N TYR A 692 31.93 -4.90 -9.82
CA TYR A 692 31.87 -6.33 -9.48
C TYR A 692 30.80 -7.02 -10.32
N ARG A 693 31.18 -8.02 -11.13
CA ARG A 693 30.21 -8.80 -11.91
C ARG A 693 29.79 -10.04 -11.14
N ARG A 694 28.60 -10.01 -10.53
CA ARG A 694 27.99 -11.10 -9.72
C ARG A 694 28.15 -12.48 -10.38
N LEU A 695 27.69 -12.65 -11.63
CA LEU A 695 27.74 -13.91 -12.38
C LEU A 695 29.12 -14.56 -12.53
N HIS A 696 30.21 -13.79 -12.46
CA HIS A 696 31.57 -14.30 -12.61
C HIS A 696 32.44 -14.12 -11.37
N LYS A 697 31.87 -13.60 -10.27
CA LYS A 697 32.54 -13.39 -8.99
C LYS A 697 33.89 -12.64 -9.08
N LYS A 698 33.99 -11.67 -9.99
CA LYS A 698 35.21 -10.89 -10.23
C LYS A 698 34.92 -9.48 -10.71
N TYR A 699 35.86 -8.57 -10.44
CA TYR A 699 35.83 -7.23 -11.00
C TYR A 699 36.06 -7.25 -12.51
N LYS A 700 35.30 -6.43 -13.24
CA LYS A 700 35.52 -6.11 -14.66
C LYS A 700 35.57 -4.59 -14.81
N ARG A 701 36.16 -4.12 -15.92
CA ARG A 701 36.18 -2.71 -16.28
C ARG A 701 34.99 -2.35 -17.18
N LYS A 702 34.37 -1.21 -16.92
CA LYS A 702 33.33 -0.62 -17.76
C LYS A 702 33.96 0.35 -18.76
N LEU A 703 34.41 -0.17 -19.91
CA LEU A 703 35.18 0.60 -20.90
C LEU A 703 34.39 1.80 -21.46
N ASN A 704 35.11 2.88 -21.77
CA ASN A 704 34.59 4.12 -22.38
C ASN A 704 33.46 4.78 -21.58
N GLU A 705 33.63 4.87 -20.27
CA GLU A 705 32.62 5.49 -19.40
C GLU A 705 32.65 7.01 -19.51
N ASN A 706 31.48 7.63 -19.68
CA ASN A 706 31.37 9.09 -19.60
C ASN A 706 31.61 9.53 -18.15
N VAL A 707 32.41 10.56 -17.95
CA VAL A 707 32.75 11.09 -16.63
C VAL A 707 32.68 12.62 -16.60
N LEU A 708 32.41 13.16 -15.42
CA LEU A 708 32.49 14.60 -15.18
C LEU A 708 33.81 14.92 -14.47
N LEU A 709 34.52 15.92 -14.95
CA LEU A 709 35.80 16.37 -14.42
C LEU A 709 35.58 17.66 -13.64
N LYS A 710 35.96 17.68 -12.36
CA LYS A 710 36.00 18.88 -11.52
C LYS A 710 37.44 19.27 -11.24
N TYR A 711 37.85 20.45 -11.68
CA TYR A 711 39.20 20.97 -11.46
C TYR A 711 39.30 21.62 -10.07
N LEU A 712 40.34 21.24 -9.31
CA LEU A 712 40.57 21.66 -7.93
C LEU A 712 41.90 22.42 -7.79
N ASN A 713 41.89 23.49 -6.99
CA ASN A 713 43.10 24.22 -6.64
C ASN A 713 43.92 23.47 -5.58
N ASN A 714 45.25 23.51 -5.68
CA ASN A 714 46.17 22.78 -4.78
C ASN A 714 45.96 23.04 -3.27
N ASN A 715 45.44 24.21 -2.88
CA ASN A 715 45.28 24.57 -1.46
C ASN A 715 44.01 23.99 -0.79
N THR A 716 42.99 23.57 -1.55
CA THR A 716 41.71 23.04 -1.02
C THR A 716 41.47 21.56 -1.32
N PHE A 717 42.36 20.95 -2.11
CA PHE A 717 42.24 19.61 -2.68
C PHE A 717 41.84 18.51 -1.69
N LEU A 718 42.56 18.32 -0.58
CA LEU A 718 42.30 17.21 0.35
C LEU A 718 40.92 17.30 1.03
N LYS A 719 40.49 18.51 1.41
CA LYS A 719 39.18 18.72 2.06
C LYS A 719 38.02 18.49 1.07
N GLU A 720 38.19 18.92 -0.18
CA GLU A 720 37.14 18.76 -1.20
C GLU A 720 36.99 17.31 -1.66
N ILE A 721 38.08 16.53 -1.72
CA ILE A 721 38.00 15.10 -2.03
C ILE A 721 37.24 14.38 -0.92
N GLU A 722 37.58 14.60 0.35
CA GLU A 722 36.97 13.87 1.47
C GLU A 722 35.44 14.03 1.50
N TYR A 723 34.92 15.21 1.09
CA TYR A 723 33.49 15.47 0.99
C TYR A 723 32.81 14.86 -0.25
N SER A 724 33.53 14.71 -1.37
CA SER A 724 32.95 14.37 -2.68
C SER A 724 33.31 12.96 -3.15
N ILE A 725 34.00 12.16 -2.32
CA ILE A 725 34.63 10.91 -2.75
C ILE A 725 33.62 9.80 -3.07
N GLU A 726 32.52 9.72 -2.32
CA GLU A 726 31.47 8.71 -2.55
C GLU A 726 30.77 8.90 -3.91
N GLU A 727 30.89 10.11 -4.46
CA GLU A 727 30.33 10.51 -5.75
C GLU A 727 31.36 10.43 -6.90
N SER A 728 32.55 9.94 -6.61
CA SER A 728 33.69 9.95 -7.52
C SER A 728 34.09 8.54 -7.95
N TYR A 729 34.67 8.42 -9.14
CA TYR A 729 35.39 7.23 -9.56
C TYR A 729 36.87 7.27 -9.15
N GLY A 730 37.43 8.47 -8.99
CA GLY A 730 38.85 8.58 -8.75
C GLY A 730 39.40 9.98 -8.86
N VAL A 731 40.72 10.05 -8.82
CA VAL A 731 41.48 11.29 -8.93
C VAL A 731 42.44 11.19 -10.10
N SER A 732 42.57 12.29 -10.84
CA SER A 732 43.55 12.50 -11.89
C SER A 732 44.32 13.80 -11.61
N GLN A 733 45.40 14.05 -12.34
CA GLN A 733 46.11 15.32 -12.32
C GLN A 733 46.43 15.77 -13.73
N ASN A 734 46.14 17.04 -14.05
CA ASN A 734 46.50 17.61 -15.34
C ASN A 734 48.03 17.77 -15.40
N PRO A 735 48.74 17.12 -16.33
CA PRO A 735 50.20 17.20 -16.41
C PRO A 735 50.70 18.58 -16.84
N ASN A 736 49.85 19.41 -17.47
CA ASN A 736 50.23 20.73 -17.97
C ASN A 736 50.02 21.83 -16.92
N THR A 737 48.93 21.78 -16.17
CA THR A 737 48.59 22.81 -15.16
C THR A 737 48.95 22.40 -13.74
N ASN A 738 49.25 21.12 -13.52
CA ASN A 738 49.39 20.47 -12.22
C ASN A 738 48.13 20.52 -11.34
N ASP A 739 47.00 20.98 -11.88
CA ASP A 739 45.73 20.97 -11.17
C ASP A 739 45.24 19.54 -10.98
N PHE A 740 44.76 19.26 -9.77
CA PHE A 740 44.09 18.01 -9.51
C PHE A 740 42.68 18.02 -10.07
N ILE A 741 42.26 16.86 -10.56
CA ILE A 741 40.96 16.65 -11.19
C ILE A 741 40.26 15.53 -10.43
N LEU A 742 39.09 15.84 -9.89
CA LEU A 742 38.20 14.83 -9.37
C LEU A 742 37.37 14.28 -10.54
N VAL A 743 37.41 12.96 -10.72
CA VAL A 743 36.65 12.26 -11.76
C VAL A 743 35.35 11.77 -11.13
N LEU A 744 34.28 12.53 -11.38
CA LEU A 744 32.96 12.38 -10.78
C LEU A 744 32.07 11.42 -11.58
N GLN A 745 31.20 10.70 -10.88
CA GLN A 745 30.17 9.86 -11.49
C GLN A 745 29.05 10.77 -12.05
N PRO A 746 28.71 10.67 -13.36
CA PRO A 746 27.67 11.52 -13.94
C PRO A 746 26.29 11.38 -13.31
N LYS A 747 26.03 10.27 -12.60
CA LYS A 747 24.73 10.06 -11.95
C LYS A 747 24.43 11.11 -10.86
N TYR A 748 25.45 11.68 -10.21
CA TYR A 748 25.25 12.68 -9.15
C TYR A 748 25.27 14.13 -9.62
N TYR A 749 25.65 14.36 -10.88
CA TYR A 749 25.92 15.71 -11.39
C TYR A 749 25.27 15.95 -12.74
N CYS A 750 24.76 17.17 -12.93
CA CYS A 750 24.20 17.57 -14.21
C CYS A 750 25.29 17.73 -15.29
N GLU A 751 25.20 16.96 -16.36
CA GLU A 751 26.10 17.03 -17.51
C GLU A 751 26.03 18.38 -18.26
N HIS A 752 24.94 19.15 -18.08
CA HIS A 752 24.75 20.46 -18.73
C HIS A 752 25.31 21.66 -17.96
N CYS A 753 25.33 21.62 -16.62
CA CYS A 753 25.78 22.76 -15.81
C CYS A 753 26.84 22.41 -14.76
N GLY A 754 27.20 21.13 -14.61
CA GLY A 754 28.17 20.65 -13.63
C GLY A 754 27.70 20.72 -12.17
N LYS A 755 26.46 21.13 -11.89
CA LYS A 755 25.93 21.20 -10.52
C LYS A 755 25.49 19.82 -10.04
N LYS A 756 25.74 19.56 -8.75
CA LYS A 756 25.27 18.37 -8.05
C LYS A 756 23.73 18.36 -8.00
N TYR A 757 23.14 17.19 -8.20
CA TYR A 757 21.72 16.97 -8.01
C TYR A 757 21.38 17.00 -6.51
N ASN A 758 20.34 17.72 -6.11
CA ASN A 758 20.06 17.97 -4.69
C ASN A 758 19.27 16.84 -4.01
N HIS A 759 18.64 15.95 -4.78
CA HIS A 759 17.79 14.88 -4.27
C HIS A 759 17.74 13.70 -5.25
N GLN A 760 17.36 12.52 -4.76
CA GLN A 760 17.35 11.26 -5.52
C GLN A 760 16.55 11.34 -6.83
N PHE A 761 15.47 12.13 -6.86
CA PHE A 761 14.69 12.38 -8.07
C PHE A 761 15.52 13.01 -9.19
N GLU A 762 16.34 14.03 -8.90
CA GLU A 762 17.19 14.67 -9.90
C GLU A 762 18.27 13.70 -10.44
N ILE A 763 18.82 12.87 -9.54
CA ILE A 763 19.81 11.81 -9.84
C ILE A 763 19.22 10.79 -10.81
N VAL A 764 18.04 10.26 -10.51
CA VAL A 764 17.40 9.22 -11.32
C VAL A 764 16.94 9.77 -12.67
N ASN A 765 16.44 11.01 -12.71
CA ASN A 765 15.82 11.58 -13.91
C ASN A 765 16.80 12.35 -14.81
N LYS A 766 18.06 12.48 -14.37
CA LYS A 766 19.08 13.40 -14.93
C LYS A 766 18.54 14.83 -15.15
N SER A 767 17.50 15.21 -14.43
CA SER A 767 16.69 16.41 -14.66
C SER A 767 17.11 17.51 -13.70
N CYS A 768 18.14 18.27 -14.04
CA CYS A 768 18.66 19.32 -13.17
C CYS A 768 17.65 20.44 -12.97
N VAL A 769 17.18 20.62 -11.72
CA VAL A 769 16.25 21.69 -11.37
C VAL A 769 16.86 23.04 -11.73
N LEU A 770 18.14 23.25 -11.43
CA LEU A 770 18.83 24.50 -11.72
C LEU A 770 18.94 24.79 -13.22
N CYS A 771 19.04 23.78 -14.09
CA CYS A 771 18.99 23.99 -15.53
C CYS A 771 17.58 24.33 -16.03
N GLN A 772 16.55 23.81 -15.35
CA GLN A 772 15.15 24.04 -15.71
C GLN A 772 14.60 25.35 -15.14
N THR A 773 15.14 25.84 -14.02
CA THR A 773 14.74 27.08 -13.34
C THR A 773 15.66 28.26 -13.64
N ASN A 774 16.50 28.16 -14.67
CA ASN A 774 17.35 29.26 -15.14
C ASN A 774 16.68 30.01 -16.31
N HIS A 775 15.35 30.14 -16.26
CA HIS A 775 14.62 30.97 -17.22
C HIS A 775 14.80 32.44 -16.87
N GLU A 776 14.76 33.31 -17.87
CA GLU A 776 14.82 34.77 -17.69
C GLU A 776 13.67 35.32 -16.82
N ASN A 777 12.56 34.56 -16.66
CA ASN A 777 11.36 35.02 -15.98
C ASN A 777 11.20 34.37 -14.60
N LYS A 778 11.33 35.19 -13.56
CA LYS A 778 11.26 34.77 -12.15
C LYS A 778 9.94 34.07 -11.78
N LYS A 779 8.79 34.54 -12.27
CA LYS A 779 7.47 33.94 -11.94
C LYS A 779 7.31 32.52 -12.49
N ILE A 780 7.88 32.25 -13.67
CA ILE A 780 7.88 30.90 -14.26
C ILE A 780 8.79 29.95 -13.46
N ASN A 781 9.95 30.44 -13.02
CA ASN A 781 10.85 29.65 -12.17
C ASN A 781 10.16 29.29 -10.83
N GLU A 782 9.49 30.26 -10.22
CA GLU A 782 8.71 30.06 -8.99
C GLU A 782 7.57 29.04 -9.20
N LEU A 783 6.84 29.12 -10.32
CA LEU A 783 5.79 28.15 -10.67
C LEU A 783 6.33 26.72 -10.78
N ILE A 784 7.43 26.53 -11.52
CA ILE A 784 8.05 25.20 -11.70
C ILE A 784 8.52 24.64 -10.35
N GLN A 785 9.13 25.49 -9.51
CA GLN A 785 9.57 25.10 -8.18
C GLN A 785 8.39 24.75 -7.26
N GLU A 786 7.35 25.59 -7.23
CA GLU A 786 6.13 25.35 -6.44
C GLU A 786 5.46 24.02 -6.81
N ILE A 787 5.28 23.76 -8.11
CA ILE A 787 4.64 22.52 -8.58
C ILE A 787 5.48 21.32 -8.16
N LYS A 788 6.81 21.38 -8.31
CA LYS A 788 7.71 20.27 -7.96
C LYS A 788 7.80 20.01 -6.45
N LEU A 789 7.87 21.05 -5.62
CA LEU A 789 7.90 20.91 -4.15
C LEU A 789 6.60 20.31 -3.59
N SER A 790 5.49 20.44 -4.32
CA SER A 790 4.22 19.82 -3.93
C SER A 790 4.08 18.34 -4.32
N ILE A 791 5.10 17.75 -4.98
CA ILE A 791 5.11 16.33 -5.35
C ILE A 791 5.61 15.53 -4.14
N ASP A 792 4.76 14.66 -3.60
CA ASP A 792 5.16 13.70 -2.57
C ASP A 792 6.05 12.61 -3.20
N HIS A 793 7.36 12.74 -3.00
CA HIS A 793 8.36 11.82 -3.53
C HIS A 793 8.35 10.43 -2.86
N ASN A 794 7.59 10.23 -1.79
CA ASN A 794 7.42 8.93 -1.10
C ASN A 794 6.19 8.14 -1.57
N SER A 795 5.35 8.73 -2.43
CA SER A 795 4.21 8.06 -3.06
C SER A 795 4.67 7.32 -4.32
N SER A 796 5.03 6.04 -4.16
CA SER A 796 5.65 5.21 -5.20
C SER A 796 4.75 4.84 -6.40
N LYS A 797 3.55 5.43 -6.59
CA LYS A 797 2.59 4.87 -7.57
C LYS A 797 1.89 5.80 -8.56
N SER A 798 2.02 7.14 -8.54
CA SER A 798 1.14 7.93 -9.44
C SER A 798 1.48 9.42 -9.68
N ASN A 799 2.73 9.87 -9.55
CA ASN A 799 3.02 11.29 -9.78
C ASN A 799 3.42 11.58 -11.24
N LEU A 800 2.60 12.41 -11.90
CA LEU A 800 2.94 13.02 -13.19
C LEU A 800 3.99 14.11 -12.95
N ILE A 801 5.13 14.02 -13.63
CA ILE A 801 6.22 14.98 -13.44
C ILE A 801 6.00 16.18 -14.34
N PHE A 802 5.84 17.35 -13.73
CA PHE A 802 5.74 18.62 -14.44
C PHE A 802 7.15 19.13 -14.82
N GLU A 803 7.41 19.33 -16.12
CA GLU A 803 8.72 19.71 -16.64
C GLU A 803 8.73 21.06 -17.39
N TRP A 804 9.85 21.77 -17.34
CA TRP A 804 10.18 22.75 -18.37
C TRP A 804 10.75 22.00 -19.58
N ILE A 805 10.08 22.12 -20.73
CA ILE A 805 10.45 21.37 -21.93
C ILE A 805 11.02 22.35 -22.97
N PRO A 806 12.31 22.27 -23.31
CA PRO A 806 12.89 23.12 -24.36
C PRO A 806 12.17 22.93 -25.69
N TYR A 807 11.94 24.04 -26.41
CA TYR A 807 11.13 24.02 -27.64
C TYR A 807 11.73 23.15 -28.76
N ASP A 808 13.06 22.99 -28.79
CA ASP A 808 13.77 22.13 -29.76
C ASP A 808 13.54 20.62 -29.57
N GLN A 809 12.88 20.24 -28.46
CA GLN A 809 12.45 18.87 -28.17
C GLN A 809 11.19 18.47 -28.94
N PHE A 810 10.52 19.41 -29.61
CA PHE A 810 9.29 19.16 -30.35
C PHE A 810 9.54 19.06 -31.86
N ASP A 811 9.22 17.90 -32.43
CA ASP A 811 9.19 17.69 -33.89
C ASP A 811 7.76 17.57 -34.40
N ASN A 812 7.60 17.65 -35.73
CA ASN A 812 6.31 17.44 -36.42
C ASN A 812 5.16 18.31 -35.90
N ILE A 813 5.45 19.56 -35.56
CA ILE A 813 4.47 20.52 -35.04
C ILE A 813 3.41 20.80 -36.12
N LYS A 814 2.13 20.52 -35.84
CA LYS A 814 1.00 20.74 -36.76
C LYS A 814 -0.18 21.35 -36.02
N GLU A 815 -0.77 22.42 -36.55
CA GLU A 815 -1.98 23.01 -35.98
C GLU A 815 -3.15 22.00 -36.07
N ILE A 816 -3.87 21.81 -34.96
CA ILE A 816 -5.00 20.88 -34.86
C ILE A 816 -6.30 21.58 -34.43
N GLY A 817 -6.23 22.81 -33.93
CA GLY A 817 -7.41 23.58 -33.57
C GLY A 817 -7.07 25.01 -33.18
N LYS A 818 -8.02 25.91 -33.42
CA LYS A 818 -7.91 27.33 -33.07
C LYS A 818 -9.20 27.79 -32.40
N GLY A 819 -9.10 28.23 -31.15
CA GLY A 819 -10.21 28.76 -30.36
C GLY A 819 -10.21 30.29 -30.30
N GLY A 820 -11.07 30.86 -29.45
CA GLY A 820 -11.14 32.30 -29.24
C GLY A 820 -9.92 32.88 -28.51
N PHE A 821 -9.27 32.09 -27.66
CA PHE A 821 -8.19 32.53 -26.76
C PHE A 821 -6.86 31.81 -26.97
N SER A 822 -6.84 30.71 -27.74
CA SER A 822 -5.65 29.88 -27.89
C SER A 822 -5.61 29.14 -29.23
N THR A 823 -4.42 28.73 -29.65
CA THR A 823 -4.21 27.80 -30.77
C THR A 823 -3.53 26.55 -30.25
N VAL A 824 -4.01 25.38 -30.68
CA VAL A 824 -3.52 24.08 -30.25
C VAL A 824 -2.81 23.38 -31.41
N TYR A 825 -1.62 22.86 -31.15
CA TYR A 825 -0.82 22.10 -32.09
C TYR A 825 -0.61 20.67 -31.57
N SER A 826 -0.46 19.70 -32.46
CA SER A 826 0.12 18.39 -32.15
C SER A 826 1.63 18.43 -32.37
N ALA A 827 2.40 17.69 -31.57
CA ALA A 827 3.85 17.54 -31.74
C ALA A 827 4.35 16.19 -31.20
N ILE A 828 5.56 15.80 -31.60
CA ILE A 828 6.31 14.67 -31.02
C ILE A 828 7.37 15.22 -30.07
N TRP A 829 7.28 14.84 -28.80
CA TRP A 829 8.29 15.14 -27.78
C TRP A 829 9.40 14.08 -27.80
N LYS A 830 10.60 14.43 -28.28
CA LYS A 830 11.74 13.52 -28.48
C LYS A 830 12.10 12.73 -27.23
N ASN A 831 12.38 13.42 -26.13
CA ASN A 831 12.73 12.79 -24.85
C ASN A 831 11.54 12.05 -24.23
N GLY A 832 10.32 12.56 -24.44
CA GLY A 832 9.07 11.93 -24.04
C GLY A 832 8.83 11.84 -22.52
N LEU A 833 7.68 11.28 -22.17
CA LEU A 833 7.18 11.25 -20.79
C LEU A 833 7.99 10.31 -19.91
N LEU A 834 8.27 10.75 -18.69
CA LEU A 834 8.94 9.95 -17.67
C LEU A 834 7.90 9.16 -16.84
N TYR A 835 8.08 7.85 -16.68
CA TYR A 835 7.20 6.99 -15.87
C TYR A 835 8.01 5.98 -15.04
N TYR A 836 7.39 5.46 -13.99
CA TYR A 836 7.97 4.45 -13.10
C TYR A 836 7.57 3.05 -13.56
N ASP A 837 8.53 2.14 -13.70
CA ASP A 837 8.31 0.75 -14.14
C ASP A 837 8.38 -0.21 -12.94
N ASP A 838 7.23 -0.78 -12.55
CA ASP A 838 7.06 -1.69 -11.41
C ASP A 838 7.45 -3.15 -11.76
N ASP A 839 7.67 -3.50 -13.03
CA ASP A 839 7.72 -4.90 -13.49
C ASP A 839 9.14 -5.52 -13.50
N LEU A 840 10.18 -4.75 -13.15
CA LEU A 840 11.58 -5.23 -13.12
C LEU A 840 12.06 -5.46 -11.68
N PHE A 841 11.95 -6.71 -11.22
CA PHE A 841 12.36 -7.20 -9.88
C PHE A 841 13.84 -6.96 -9.47
N ASP A 842 14.66 -6.27 -10.27
CA ASP A 842 16.10 -6.12 -10.01
C ASP A 842 16.63 -4.67 -10.15
N ASP A 843 15.80 -3.69 -10.50
CA ASP A 843 16.25 -2.29 -10.66
C ASP A 843 15.05 -1.31 -10.62
N GLU A 844 14.79 -0.67 -9.48
CA GLU A 844 13.84 0.45 -9.35
C GLU A 844 14.30 1.63 -10.22
N LYS A 845 13.77 1.77 -11.45
CA LYS A 845 14.23 2.79 -12.40
C LYS A 845 13.06 3.52 -13.06
N TRP A 846 13.17 4.84 -13.09
CA TRP A 846 12.32 5.67 -13.94
C TRP A 846 12.80 5.58 -15.39
N ILE A 847 11.85 5.38 -16.31
CA ILE A 847 12.12 5.20 -17.74
C ILE A 847 11.43 6.33 -18.51
N ARG A 848 12.11 6.88 -19.52
CA ARG A 848 11.50 7.84 -20.46
C ARG A 848 10.90 7.11 -21.66
N ASN A 849 9.62 7.34 -21.90
CA ASN A 849 8.92 6.91 -23.10
C ASN A 849 9.20 7.88 -24.25
N SER A 850 10.35 7.73 -24.91
CA SER A 850 10.77 8.60 -26.03
C SER A 850 9.74 8.71 -27.14
N ASN A 851 9.71 9.84 -27.85
CA ASN A 851 8.78 10.14 -28.94
C ASN A 851 7.29 10.15 -28.54
N THR A 852 7.00 10.58 -27.31
CA THR A 852 5.61 10.76 -26.84
C THR A 852 4.92 11.84 -27.67
N LYS A 853 3.71 11.55 -28.16
CA LYS A 853 2.87 12.54 -28.85
C LYS A 853 2.16 13.44 -27.83
N VAL A 854 2.22 14.74 -28.03
CA VAL A 854 1.70 15.76 -27.10
C VAL A 854 0.85 16.80 -27.82
N ALA A 855 -0.03 17.48 -27.07
CA ALA A 855 -0.74 18.67 -27.51
C ALA A 855 -0.06 19.92 -26.93
N LEU A 856 0.24 20.89 -27.78
CA LEU A 856 0.85 22.18 -27.43
C LEU A 856 -0.24 23.26 -27.50
N LYS A 857 -0.73 23.72 -26.35
CA LYS A 857 -1.70 24.82 -26.27
C LYS A 857 -0.96 26.14 -26.10
N CYS A 858 -1.04 26.99 -27.12
CA CYS A 858 -0.45 28.32 -27.14
C CYS A 858 -1.54 29.37 -26.87
N LEU A 859 -1.49 30.03 -25.70
CA LEU A 859 -2.40 31.13 -25.38
C LEU A 859 -1.99 32.39 -26.16
N HIS A 860 -2.97 33.12 -26.71
CA HIS A 860 -2.71 34.39 -27.38
C HIS A 860 -2.31 35.47 -26.37
N ASN A 861 -1.28 36.28 -26.66
CA ASN A 861 -0.79 37.37 -25.79
C ASN A 861 -0.34 36.93 -24.38
N SER A 862 0.11 35.68 -24.21
CA SER A 862 0.57 35.13 -22.93
C SER A 862 1.69 35.94 -22.26
N GLN A 863 2.48 36.69 -23.03
CA GLN A 863 3.50 37.60 -22.49
C GLN A 863 2.92 38.78 -21.70
N ASN A 864 1.78 39.31 -22.14
CA ASN A 864 1.11 40.43 -21.50
C ASN A 864 0.12 39.99 -20.41
N ALA A 865 -0.27 38.71 -20.42
CA ALA A 865 -1.22 38.09 -19.50
C ALA A 865 -0.60 36.89 -18.75
N LEU A 866 0.64 37.05 -18.26
CA LEU A 866 1.40 35.96 -17.63
C LEU A 866 0.69 35.37 -16.40
N ASP A 867 0.02 36.19 -15.60
CA ASP A 867 -0.70 35.72 -14.41
C ASP A 867 -1.92 34.85 -14.80
N GLU A 868 -2.59 35.15 -15.91
CA GLU A 868 -3.68 34.32 -16.43
C GLU A 868 -3.16 32.95 -16.90
N PHE A 869 -2.03 32.93 -17.61
CA PHE A 869 -1.36 31.69 -18.01
C PHE A 869 -0.95 30.84 -16.79
N ILE A 870 -0.35 31.46 -15.77
CA ILE A 870 0.07 30.76 -14.54
C ILE A 870 -1.15 30.19 -13.82
N ASN A 871 -2.24 30.96 -13.72
CA ASN A 871 -3.47 30.50 -13.07
C ASN A 871 -4.10 29.32 -13.81
N GLU A 872 -4.10 29.34 -15.15
CA GLU A 872 -4.57 28.20 -15.95
C GLU A 872 -3.70 26.96 -15.72
N VAL A 873 -2.37 27.09 -15.70
CA VAL A 873 -1.47 25.96 -15.41
C VAL A 873 -1.74 25.39 -14.00
N LYS A 874 -1.95 26.26 -13.00
CA LYS A 874 -2.25 25.86 -11.61
C LYS A 874 -3.62 25.19 -11.45
N ALA A 875 -4.57 25.42 -12.36
CA ALA A 875 -5.88 24.79 -12.34
C ALA A 875 -5.82 23.28 -12.60
N TYR A 876 -4.81 22.82 -13.35
CA TYR A 876 -4.66 21.40 -13.66
C TYR A 876 -4.22 20.58 -12.42
N PRO A 877 -4.68 19.33 -12.28
CA PRO A 877 -4.21 18.44 -11.24
C PRO A 877 -2.70 18.17 -11.30
N ARG A 878 -2.04 18.25 -10.15
CA ARG A 878 -0.59 17.98 -9.99
C ARG A 878 -0.26 16.49 -9.84
N GLN A 879 -1.27 15.63 -9.72
CA GLN A 879 -1.15 14.18 -9.59
C GLN A 879 -1.87 13.50 -10.76
N LYS A 880 -1.55 12.23 -11.04
CA LYS A 880 -2.25 11.46 -12.07
C LYS A 880 -3.70 11.22 -11.64
N ILE A 881 -4.59 12.10 -12.11
CA ILE A 881 -6.02 12.00 -11.89
C ILE A 881 -6.70 11.53 -13.17
N ASN A 882 -7.42 10.41 -13.08
CA ASN A 882 -8.26 9.95 -14.18
C ASN A 882 -9.38 10.97 -14.46
N ASN A 883 -9.79 11.06 -15.73
CA ASN A 883 -10.91 11.88 -16.21
C ASN A 883 -10.69 13.41 -16.24
N ILE A 884 -9.48 13.89 -15.98
CA ILE A 884 -9.05 15.26 -16.29
C ILE A 884 -7.81 15.16 -17.17
N LEU A 885 -7.73 15.97 -18.23
CA LEU A 885 -6.61 15.96 -19.16
C LEU A 885 -5.30 16.27 -18.43
N LYS A 886 -4.25 15.50 -18.70
CA LYS A 886 -2.97 15.64 -17.99
C LYS A 886 -2.12 16.78 -18.57
N ILE A 887 -1.43 17.51 -17.68
CA ILE A 887 -0.44 18.52 -18.04
C ILE A 887 0.98 18.00 -17.76
N TYR A 888 1.80 17.87 -18.79
CA TYR A 888 3.16 17.36 -18.68
C TYR A 888 4.17 18.46 -18.35
N GLY A 889 3.85 19.71 -18.69
CA GLY A 889 4.78 20.79 -18.46
C GLY A 889 4.44 22.06 -19.23
N ILE A 890 5.43 22.92 -19.31
CA ILE A 890 5.37 24.18 -20.06
C ILE A 890 6.61 24.35 -20.93
N SER A 891 6.46 25.15 -21.98
CA SER A 891 7.52 25.54 -22.90
C SER A 891 7.35 27.00 -23.31
N GLN A 892 8.27 27.53 -24.11
CA GLN A 892 8.15 28.85 -24.71
C GLN A 892 8.62 28.80 -26.16
N ASN A 893 7.83 29.38 -27.07
CA ASN A 893 8.22 29.52 -28.45
C ASN A 893 9.40 30.53 -28.54
N PRO A 894 10.57 30.15 -29.07
CA PRO A 894 11.73 31.04 -29.09
C PRO A 894 11.54 32.24 -30.02
N SER A 895 10.69 32.11 -31.05
CA SER A 895 10.43 33.15 -32.06
C SER A 895 9.36 34.13 -31.61
N THR A 896 8.21 33.64 -31.12
CA THR A 896 7.10 34.51 -30.71
C THR A 896 7.20 34.94 -29.26
N LYS A 897 8.02 34.25 -28.45
CA LYS A 897 8.14 34.41 -26.98
C LYS A 897 6.86 34.08 -26.19
N GLU A 898 5.85 33.53 -26.86
CA GLU A 898 4.63 33.03 -26.23
C GLU A 898 4.89 31.75 -25.43
N TYR A 899 4.27 31.67 -24.25
CA TYR A 899 4.29 30.48 -23.41
C TYR A 899 3.32 29.41 -23.92
N ILE A 900 3.70 28.15 -23.72
CA ILE A 900 3.02 26.97 -24.26
C ILE A 900 2.76 26.00 -23.12
N MET A 901 1.54 25.50 -23.02
CA MET A 901 1.21 24.36 -22.15
C MET A 901 1.40 23.07 -22.94
N VAL A 902 2.08 22.09 -22.33
CA VAL A 902 2.32 20.78 -22.92
C VAL A 902 1.38 19.78 -22.25
N LEU A 903 0.38 19.33 -23.01
CA LEU A 903 -0.74 18.50 -22.54
C LEU A 903 -0.69 17.10 -23.15
N GLU A 904 -1.36 16.15 -22.50
CA GLU A 904 -1.64 14.83 -23.08
C GLU A 904 -2.40 14.97 -24.40
N TYR A 905 -1.97 14.23 -25.43
CA TYR A 905 -2.63 14.22 -26.72
C TYR A 905 -3.82 13.25 -26.70
N ALA A 906 -5.03 13.77 -26.90
CA ALA A 906 -6.26 12.99 -26.94
C ALA A 906 -6.52 12.45 -28.37
N GLU A 907 -6.23 11.17 -28.63
CA GLU A 907 -6.35 10.57 -29.97
C GLU A 907 -7.80 10.51 -30.48
N GLY A 908 -8.77 10.40 -29.57
CA GLY A 908 -10.19 10.35 -29.91
C GLY A 908 -10.77 11.71 -30.35
N GLY A 909 -10.05 12.82 -30.12
CA GLY A 909 -10.53 14.17 -30.38
C GLY A 909 -11.52 14.65 -29.32
N ASN A 910 -12.30 15.69 -29.66
CA ASN A 910 -13.36 16.16 -28.76
C ASN A 910 -14.63 15.30 -28.90
N PHE A 911 -15.61 15.55 -28.03
CA PHE A 911 -16.85 14.77 -28.03
C PHE A 911 -17.61 14.81 -29.37
N ASN A 912 -17.62 15.94 -30.09
CA ASN A 912 -18.24 15.98 -31.42
C ASN A 912 -17.52 15.04 -32.40
N ASP A 913 -16.19 15.00 -32.39
CA ASP A 913 -15.40 14.11 -33.25
C ASP A 913 -15.69 12.64 -32.93
N TYR A 914 -15.73 12.31 -31.63
CA TYR A 914 -16.09 10.97 -31.15
C TYR A 914 -17.49 10.58 -31.60
N PHE A 915 -18.47 11.47 -31.42
CA PHE A 915 -19.86 11.22 -31.72
C PHE A 915 -20.08 11.04 -33.23
N ASN A 916 -19.48 11.90 -34.06
CA ASN A 916 -19.55 11.79 -35.52
C ASN A 916 -19.01 10.45 -36.05
N LYS A 917 -17.97 9.88 -35.41
CA LYS A 917 -17.40 8.58 -35.80
C LYS A 917 -18.23 7.40 -35.30
N ASN A 918 -18.84 7.51 -34.12
CA ASN A 918 -19.43 6.37 -33.40
C ASN A 918 -20.96 6.40 -33.32
N TYR A 919 -21.62 7.37 -33.97
CA TYR A 919 -23.07 7.56 -33.87
C TYR A 919 -23.88 6.30 -34.18
N GLU A 920 -23.55 5.60 -35.25
CA GLU A 920 -24.26 4.40 -35.70
C GLU A 920 -24.09 3.22 -34.73
N ASN A 921 -22.99 3.20 -33.99
CA ASN A 921 -22.65 2.16 -33.03
C ASN A 921 -23.01 2.55 -31.59
N PHE A 922 -23.81 3.60 -31.39
CA PHE A 922 -24.22 4.05 -30.08
C PHE A 922 -24.94 2.94 -29.31
N ASN A 923 -24.48 2.69 -28.08
CA ASN A 923 -25.23 1.93 -27.09
C ASN A 923 -25.23 2.65 -25.76
N TRP A 924 -26.33 2.48 -25.01
CA TRP A 924 -26.52 3.17 -23.75
C TRP A 924 -25.46 2.86 -22.69
N PHE A 925 -24.99 1.62 -22.61
CA PHE A 925 -24.00 1.22 -21.61
C PHE A 925 -22.69 2.00 -21.77
N ASN A 926 -22.19 2.14 -23.00
CA ASN A 926 -20.99 2.91 -23.29
C ASN A 926 -21.23 4.42 -23.13
N GLY A 927 -22.43 4.91 -23.49
CA GLY A 927 -22.82 6.29 -23.22
C GLY A 927 -22.81 6.61 -21.72
N LEU A 928 -23.31 5.72 -20.87
CA LEU A 928 -23.27 5.89 -19.42
C LEU A 928 -21.83 5.85 -18.89
N LYS A 929 -20.96 4.96 -19.39
CA LYS A 929 -19.52 4.95 -19.04
C LYS A 929 -18.84 6.29 -19.33
N ILE A 930 -19.12 6.89 -20.48
CA ILE A 930 -18.62 8.23 -20.83
C ILE A 930 -19.12 9.27 -19.83
N LEU A 931 -20.41 9.25 -19.50
CA LEU A 931 -20.98 10.19 -18.52
C LEU A 931 -20.40 9.98 -17.12
N THR A 932 -20.15 8.73 -16.70
CA THR A 932 -19.44 8.40 -15.46
C THR A 932 -18.06 9.04 -15.43
N ASN A 933 -17.29 8.93 -16.52
CA ASN A 933 -15.98 9.57 -16.63
C ASN A 933 -16.09 11.10 -16.50
N ILE A 934 -17.04 11.71 -17.21
CA ILE A 934 -17.25 13.16 -17.20
C ILE A 934 -17.64 13.66 -15.81
N ILE A 935 -18.62 13.02 -15.16
CA ILE A 935 -19.08 13.46 -13.82
C ILE A 935 -18.04 13.20 -12.74
N GLU A 936 -17.25 12.13 -12.86
CA GLU A 936 -16.15 11.85 -11.95
C GLU A 936 -15.05 12.92 -12.07
N GLY A 937 -14.71 13.34 -13.30
CA GLY A 937 -13.82 14.48 -13.53
C GLY A 937 -14.36 15.75 -12.89
N LEU A 938 -15.65 16.06 -13.08
CA LEU A 938 -16.27 17.28 -12.57
C LEU A 938 -16.32 17.28 -11.03
N SER A 939 -16.64 16.13 -10.42
CA SER A 939 -16.64 15.97 -8.96
C SER A 939 -15.27 16.28 -8.36
N LYS A 940 -14.18 15.86 -9.02
CA LYS A 940 -12.81 16.16 -8.59
C LYS A 940 -12.46 17.66 -8.71
N ILE A 941 -13.01 18.35 -9.71
CA ILE A 941 -12.89 19.81 -9.84
C ILE A 941 -13.63 20.50 -8.68
N HIS A 942 -14.88 20.09 -8.41
CA HIS A 942 -15.70 20.65 -7.32
C HIS A 942 -15.09 20.39 -5.93
N GLN A 943 -14.50 19.21 -5.70
CA GLN A 943 -13.79 18.89 -4.44
C GLN A 943 -12.59 19.81 -4.16
N LYS A 944 -11.99 20.39 -5.20
CA LYS A 944 -10.94 21.42 -5.08
C LYS A 944 -11.48 22.84 -4.91
N GLN A 945 -12.79 22.96 -4.65
CA GLN A 945 -13.52 24.21 -4.53
C GLN A 945 -13.46 25.09 -5.80
N MET A 946 -13.37 24.44 -6.97
CA MET A 946 -13.30 25.11 -8.28
C MET A 946 -14.59 24.91 -9.08
N VAL A 947 -14.96 25.92 -9.86
CA VAL A 947 -16.06 25.89 -10.84
C VAL A 947 -15.46 25.96 -12.24
N HIS A 948 -15.89 25.10 -13.16
CA HIS A 948 -15.33 25.03 -14.52
C HIS A 948 -15.75 26.23 -15.39
N ARG A 949 -17.00 26.69 -15.27
CA ARG A 949 -17.58 27.90 -15.93
C ARG A 949 -17.77 27.84 -17.44
N ASP A 950 -17.05 26.97 -18.13
CA ASP A 950 -17.17 26.73 -19.58
C ASP A 950 -17.32 25.23 -19.88
N PHE A 951 -18.22 24.57 -19.16
CA PHE A 951 -18.38 23.14 -19.24
C PHE A 951 -19.30 22.77 -20.41
N HIS A 952 -18.76 22.20 -21.48
CA HIS A 952 -19.53 21.77 -22.64
C HIS A 952 -18.80 20.66 -23.39
N ILE A 953 -19.48 20.04 -24.34
CA ILE A 953 -18.95 18.87 -25.07
C ILE A 953 -17.67 19.15 -25.89
N GLY A 954 -17.38 20.42 -26.19
CA GLY A 954 -16.15 20.82 -26.89
C GLY A 954 -14.92 20.76 -25.99
N ASN A 955 -15.12 20.86 -24.67
CA ASN A 955 -14.09 20.75 -23.65
C ASN A 955 -14.01 19.34 -23.04
N ILE A 956 -14.76 18.38 -23.58
CA ILE A 956 -14.62 16.95 -23.28
C ILE A 956 -13.81 16.27 -24.39
N LEU A 957 -12.66 15.69 -24.02
CA LEU A 957 -11.76 15.01 -24.94
C LEU A 957 -11.69 13.51 -24.65
N PHE A 958 -11.35 12.72 -25.66
CA PHE A 958 -11.24 11.26 -25.58
C PHE A 958 -9.77 10.85 -25.75
N ILE A 959 -9.18 10.27 -24.70
CA ILE A 959 -7.76 9.88 -24.70
C ILE A 959 -7.48 8.83 -25.79
N ASP A 960 -8.41 7.90 -25.96
CA ASP A 960 -8.41 6.86 -26.97
C ASP A 960 -9.84 6.60 -27.49
N ASN A 961 -10.02 5.59 -28.34
CA ASN A 961 -11.33 5.22 -28.88
C ASN A 961 -12.15 4.30 -27.94
N ASN A 962 -11.68 4.01 -26.72
CA ASN A 962 -12.29 3.06 -25.77
C ASN A 962 -13.13 3.76 -24.68
N TYR A 963 -13.86 4.81 -25.05
CA TYR A 963 -14.78 5.54 -24.15
C TYR A 963 -14.11 6.32 -23.00
N ASN A 964 -12.78 6.45 -23.02
CA ASN A 964 -12.00 7.14 -21.99
C ASN A 964 -12.10 8.67 -22.15
N ALA A 965 -13.17 9.24 -21.58
CA ALA A 965 -13.41 10.68 -21.62
C ALA A 965 -12.71 11.42 -20.48
N CYS A 966 -12.25 12.63 -20.76
CA CYS A 966 -11.66 13.52 -19.79
C CYS A 966 -12.07 14.98 -20.02
N ILE A 967 -12.11 15.75 -18.94
CA ILE A 967 -12.35 17.19 -18.98
C ILE A 967 -11.05 17.90 -19.34
N SER A 968 -11.15 18.88 -20.23
CA SER A 968 -10.05 19.75 -20.67
C SER A 968 -10.43 21.23 -20.54
N ASP A 969 -9.49 22.12 -20.84
CA ASP A 969 -9.67 23.58 -20.88
C ASP A 969 -10.18 24.21 -19.57
N LEU A 970 -9.30 24.20 -18.56
CA LEU A 970 -9.55 24.81 -17.26
C LEU A 970 -9.22 26.32 -17.22
N GLY A 971 -8.99 26.98 -18.35
CA GLY A 971 -8.53 28.38 -18.41
C GLY A 971 -9.52 29.41 -17.84
N LEU A 972 -10.82 29.10 -17.86
CA LEU A 972 -11.86 29.94 -17.23
C LEU A 972 -12.22 29.48 -15.81
N SER A 973 -11.64 28.36 -15.34
CA SER A 973 -11.96 27.80 -14.03
C SER A 973 -11.44 28.69 -12.90
N LYS A 974 -12.26 28.88 -11.86
CA LYS A 974 -11.88 29.69 -10.70
C LYS A 974 -12.36 29.06 -9.40
N LYS A 975 -11.68 29.41 -8.30
CA LYS A 975 -12.16 29.09 -6.95
C LYS A 975 -13.43 29.88 -6.65
N ILE A 976 -14.32 29.28 -5.86
CA ILE A 976 -15.62 29.88 -5.58
C ILE A 976 -15.53 31.23 -4.84
N ASP A 977 -14.51 31.40 -3.99
CA ASP A 977 -14.30 32.63 -3.21
C ASP A 977 -13.74 33.81 -4.05
N ASP A 978 -13.22 33.52 -5.25
CA ASP A 978 -12.64 34.54 -6.15
C ASP A 978 -13.69 35.08 -7.16
N ILE A 979 -14.96 34.64 -7.09
CA ILE A 979 -15.99 34.93 -8.09
C ILE A 979 -16.71 36.26 -7.79
N ASN A 980 -16.02 37.38 -8.03
CA ASN A 980 -16.61 38.73 -8.08
C ASN A 980 -16.76 39.26 -9.52
N GLU A 981 -16.64 38.37 -10.52
CA GLU A 981 -16.48 38.74 -11.92
C GLU A 981 -17.83 38.90 -12.63
N THR A 982 -18.08 40.08 -13.22
CA THR A 982 -19.35 40.42 -13.90
C THR A 982 -19.42 39.91 -15.34
N SER A 983 -18.33 39.32 -15.86
CA SER A 983 -18.24 38.84 -17.24
C SER A 983 -18.73 37.39 -17.34
N ILE A 984 -19.73 37.18 -18.18
CA ILE A 984 -20.36 35.89 -18.47
C ILE A 984 -19.68 35.34 -19.73
N TYR A 985 -18.99 34.22 -19.60
CA TYR A 985 -18.30 33.53 -20.69
C TYR A 985 -18.86 32.13 -20.87
N GLY A 986 -18.87 31.64 -22.11
CA GLY A 986 -19.13 30.24 -22.41
C GLY A 986 -19.97 30.05 -23.65
N VAL A 987 -20.49 28.83 -23.80
CA VAL A 987 -21.38 28.46 -24.90
C VAL A 987 -22.83 28.65 -24.45
N MET A 988 -23.52 29.66 -25.01
CA MET A 988 -24.84 30.14 -24.54
C MET A 988 -25.85 29.05 -24.12
N PRO A 989 -26.13 28.01 -24.93
CA PRO A 989 -27.00 26.89 -24.52
C PRO A 989 -26.61 26.13 -23.24
N TYR A 990 -25.33 26.13 -22.87
CA TYR A 990 -24.79 25.42 -21.71
C TYR A 990 -24.73 26.33 -20.46
N VAL A 991 -24.90 27.64 -20.61
CA VAL A 991 -24.83 28.57 -19.46
C VAL A 991 -26.15 28.58 -18.70
N ALA A 992 -26.06 28.35 -17.39
CA ALA A 992 -27.21 28.25 -16.51
C ALA A 992 -28.04 29.55 -16.46
N PRO A 993 -29.38 29.48 -16.29
CA PRO A 993 -30.25 30.64 -16.38
C PRO A 993 -29.95 31.70 -15.30
N GLU A 994 -29.57 31.30 -14.09
CA GLU A 994 -29.18 32.22 -13.02
C GLU A 994 -27.91 33.00 -13.37
N VAL A 995 -26.97 32.37 -14.07
CA VAL A 995 -25.74 33.01 -14.53
C VAL A 995 -26.02 33.97 -15.67
N LEU A 996 -26.89 33.60 -16.62
CA LEU A 996 -27.34 34.51 -17.68
C LEU A 996 -28.06 35.74 -17.11
N LYS A 997 -28.76 35.60 -15.98
CA LYS A 997 -29.37 36.71 -15.20
C LYS A 997 -28.36 37.54 -14.40
N GLY A 998 -27.08 37.23 -14.48
CA GLY A 998 -25.99 37.98 -13.86
C GLY A 998 -25.59 37.53 -12.47
N LYS A 999 -26.09 36.37 -11.97
CA LYS A 999 -25.55 35.78 -10.74
C LYS A 999 -24.16 35.18 -11.00
N PRO A 1000 -23.30 35.11 -9.97
CA PRO A 1000 -22.01 34.42 -10.06
C PRO A 1000 -22.15 32.95 -10.49
N TYR A 1001 -21.10 32.40 -11.10
CA TYR A 1001 -21.02 30.96 -11.37
C TYR A 1001 -20.91 30.17 -10.06
N THR A 1002 -21.58 29.03 -10.00
CA THR A 1002 -21.59 28.11 -8.86
C THR A 1002 -21.35 26.68 -9.33
N TYR A 1003 -21.11 25.74 -8.40
CA TYR A 1003 -21.04 24.31 -8.74
C TYR A 1003 -22.31 23.83 -9.45
N THR A 1004 -23.49 24.33 -9.03
CA THR A 1004 -24.79 23.99 -9.63
C THR A 1004 -24.95 24.54 -11.05
N ALA A 1005 -24.20 25.57 -11.46
CA ALA A 1005 -24.15 26.04 -12.84
C ALA A 1005 -23.39 25.06 -13.76
N ASP A 1006 -22.32 24.43 -13.26
CA ASP A 1006 -21.66 23.34 -13.99
C ASP A 1006 -22.58 22.11 -14.10
N ILE A 1007 -23.43 21.84 -13.10
CA ILE A 1007 -24.43 20.76 -13.16
C ILE A 1007 -25.49 21.01 -14.23
N TYR A 1008 -25.95 22.26 -14.39
CA TYR A 1008 -26.82 22.63 -15.51
C TYR A 1008 -26.17 22.31 -16.86
N SER A 1009 -24.89 22.67 -16.97
CA SER A 1009 -24.08 22.39 -18.16
C SER A 1009 -23.95 20.87 -18.42
N PHE A 1010 -23.77 20.08 -17.37
CA PHE A 1010 -23.78 18.61 -17.45
C PHE A 1010 -25.13 18.07 -17.95
N GLY A 1011 -26.26 18.65 -17.53
CA GLY A 1011 -27.58 18.32 -18.06
C GLY A 1011 -27.68 18.53 -19.58
N MET A 1012 -27.05 19.58 -20.11
CA MET A 1012 -26.95 19.79 -21.57
C MET A 1012 -26.02 18.79 -22.27
N ILE A 1013 -24.97 18.31 -21.60
CA ILE A 1013 -24.13 17.22 -22.11
C ILE A 1013 -24.92 15.90 -22.16
N MET A 1014 -25.73 15.61 -21.13
CA MET A 1014 -26.66 14.48 -21.14
C MET A 1014 -27.65 14.57 -22.30
N TYR A 1015 -28.16 15.77 -22.60
CA TYR A 1015 -29.03 16.00 -23.75
C TYR A 1015 -28.34 15.63 -25.08
N VAL A 1016 -27.08 16.04 -25.26
CA VAL A 1016 -26.31 15.67 -26.46
C VAL A 1016 -26.09 14.16 -26.52
N MET A 1017 -25.76 13.51 -25.41
CA MET A 1017 -25.61 12.05 -25.37
C MET A 1017 -26.90 11.32 -25.78
N ALA A 1018 -28.05 11.82 -25.34
CA ALA A 1018 -29.35 11.23 -25.65
C ALA A 1018 -29.85 11.53 -27.08
N THR A 1019 -29.53 12.68 -27.65
CA THR A 1019 -30.15 13.08 -28.93
C THR A 1019 -29.17 13.06 -30.10
N GLY A 1020 -27.88 13.16 -29.79
CA GLY A 1020 -26.85 13.46 -30.76
C GLY A 1020 -26.92 14.85 -31.37
N ARG A 1021 -27.73 15.75 -30.78
CA ARG A 1021 -27.95 17.10 -31.28
C ARG A 1021 -27.40 18.10 -30.29
N GLN A 1022 -26.87 19.18 -30.85
CA GLN A 1022 -26.54 20.36 -30.05
C GLN A 1022 -27.83 20.97 -29.46
N PRO A 1023 -27.80 21.42 -28.19
CA PRO A 1023 -28.93 22.11 -27.59
C PRO A 1023 -29.25 23.39 -28.36
N PHE A 1024 -30.53 23.60 -28.68
CA PHE A 1024 -31.04 24.75 -29.43
C PHE A 1024 -30.45 24.94 -30.86
N ILE A 1025 -30.06 23.85 -31.53
CA ILE A 1025 -29.45 23.87 -32.88
C ILE A 1025 -30.24 24.66 -33.96
N ASN A 1026 -31.55 24.77 -33.79
CA ASN A 1026 -32.44 25.47 -34.73
C ASN A 1026 -32.71 26.94 -34.36
N TYR A 1027 -32.12 27.46 -33.28
CA TYR A 1027 -32.32 28.83 -32.80
C TYR A 1027 -31.11 29.72 -33.12
N ALA A 1028 -31.35 31.02 -33.31
CA ALA A 1028 -30.29 32.00 -33.24
C ALA A 1028 -29.74 32.07 -31.80
N HIS A 1029 -28.41 32.13 -31.64
CA HIS A 1029 -27.81 32.34 -30.32
C HIS A 1029 -27.72 33.84 -30.05
N ASP A 1030 -28.87 34.44 -29.79
CA ASP A 1030 -29.07 35.87 -29.55
C ASP A 1030 -29.76 36.12 -28.19
N GLU A 1031 -30.17 37.37 -27.98
CA GLU A 1031 -30.86 37.81 -26.76
C GLU A 1031 -32.23 37.12 -26.55
N VAL A 1032 -32.92 36.74 -27.64
CA VAL A 1032 -34.21 36.05 -27.56
C VAL A 1032 -34.03 34.65 -27.00
N LEU A 1033 -32.98 33.94 -27.43
CA LEU A 1033 -32.68 32.62 -26.86
C LEU A 1033 -32.31 32.71 -25.38
N VAL A 1034 -31.53 33.73 -24.99
CA VAL A 1034 -31.19 33.97 -23.58
C VAL A 1034 -32.45 34.16 -22.74
N LEU A 1035 -33.40 35.00 -23.20
CA LEU A 1035 -34.69 35.19 -22.54
C LEU A 1035 -35.48 33.88 -22.43
N ASN A 1036 -35.54 33.09 -23.51
CA ASN A 1036 -36.23 31.80 -23.52
C ASN A 1036 -35.63 30.82 -22.50
N ILE A 1037 -34.31 30.69 -22.43
CA ILE A 1037 -33.62 29.83 -21.45
C ILE A 1037 -33.95 30.28 -20.01
N CYS A 1038 -33.87 31.59 -19.76
CA CYS A 1038 -34.18 32.22 -18.48
C CYS A 1038 -35.65 32.05 -18.03
N ASN A 1039 -36.56 31.91 -19.00
CA ASN A 1039 -38.00 31.65 -18.80
C ASN A 1039 -38.33 30.15 -18.71
N GLY A 1040 -37.33 29.27 -18.72
CA GLY A 1040 -37.52 27.83 -18.51
C GLY A 1040 -37.68 27.01 -19.79
N ILE A 1041 -37.51 27.60 -20.97
CA ILE A 1041 -37.48 26.83 -22.22
C ILE A 1041 -36.25 25.90 -22.21
N ARG A 1042 -36.45 24.66 -22.65
CA ARG A 1042 -35.42 23.62 -22.76
C ARG A 1042 -35.50 22.94 -24.13
N PRO A 1043 -34.41 22.30 -24.60
CA PRO A 1043 -34.43 21.53 -25.84
C PRO A 1043 -35.44 20.37 -25.79
N GLU A 1044 -36.08 20.08 -26.93
CA GLU A 1044 -37.05 19.01 -27.05
C GLU A 1044 -36.37 17.62 -27.02
N ILE A 1045 -36.95 16.68 -26.26
CA ILE A 1045 -36.48 15.31 -26.10
C ILE A 1045 -37.53 14.35 -26.62
N ASN A 1046 -37.11 13.39 -27.44
CA ASN A 1046 -37.97 12.29 -27.87
C ASN A 1046 -37.96 11.16 -26.82
N GLU A 1047 -39.04 11.05 -26.06
CA GLU A 1047 -39.19 10.05 -24.98
C GLU A 1047 -39.26 8.60 -25.50
N LYS A 1048 -39.50 8.38 -26.80
CA LYS A 1048 -39.51 7.02 -27.39
C LYS A 1048 -38.11 6.42 -27.54
N ILE A 1049 -37.08 7.27 -27.63
CA ILE A 1049 -35.69 6.85 -27.87
C ILE A 1049 -34.78 7.13 -26.66
N THR A 1050 -35.34 7.63 -25.56
CA THR A 1050 -34.58 8.00 -24.35
C THR A 1050 -35.26 7.43 -23.11
N PRO A 1051 -34.55 6.66 -22.26
CA PRO A 1051 -35.10 6.04 -21.05
C PRO A 1051 -35.69 7.07 -20.11
N LYS A 1052 -36.82 6.75 -19.48
CA LYS A 1052 -37.51 7.70 -18.59
C LYS A 1052 -36.65 8.10 -17.39
N CYS A 1053 -36.02 7.13 -16.72
CA CYS A 1053 -35.09 7.38 -15.61
C CYS A 1053 -33.92 8.31 -16.01
N TYR A 1054 -33.42 8.20 -17.25
CA TYR A 1054 -32.37 9.07 -17.78
C TYR A 1054 -32.90 10.50 -18.00
N ILE A 1055 -34.11 10.63 -18.58
CA ILE A 1055 -34.76 11.93 -18.79
C ILE A 1055 -34.98 12.64 -17.46
N ASP A 1056 -35.43 11.91 -16.44
CA ASP A 1056 -35.74 12.50 -15.15
C ASP A 1056 -34.47 13.02 -14.46
N LEU A 1057 -33.37 12.26 -14.48
CA LEU A 1057 -32.05 12.73 -13.99
C LEU A 1057 -31.55 13.96 -14.76
N MET A 1058 -31.60 13.91 -16.10
CA MET A 1058 -31.21 15.04 -16.94
C MET A 1058 -32.05 16.28 -16.63
N LYS A 1059 -33.36 16.09 -16.39
CA LYS A 1059 -34.28 17.17 -16.03
C LYS A 1059 -33.98 17.79 -14.67
N MET A 1060 -33.56 16.99 -13.69
CA MET A 1060 -33.08 17.50 -12.42
C MET A 1060 -31.80 18.33 -12.60
N CYS A 1061 -30.87 17.90 -13.47
CA CYS A 1061 -29.61 18.61 -13.70
C CYS A 1061 -29.81 20.01 -14.30
N TRP A 1062 -30.74 20.18 -15.24
CA TRP A 1062 -30.98 21.47 -15.92
C TRP A 1062 -32.17 22.28 -15.36
N ASP A 1063 -32.60 21.99 -14.13
CA ASP A 1063 -33.69 22.72 -13.46
C ASP A 1063 -33.40 24.23 -13.43
N SER A 1064 -34.42 25.07 -13.58
CA SER A 1064 -34.26 26.52 -13.52
C SER A 1064 -33.86 27.02 -12.14
N ASN A 1065 -34.27 26.32 -11.07
CA ASN A 1065 -33.82 26.59 -9.71
C ASN A 1065 -32.52 25.81 -9.43
N PRO A 1066 -31.38 26.49 -9.14
CA PRO A 1066 -30.13 25.80 -8.83
C PRO A 1066 -30.22 24.89 -7.60
N ASP A 1067 -31.08 25.18 -6.62
CA ASP A 1067 -31.20 24.39 -5.38
C ASP A 1067 -31.87 23.02 -5.59
N ASN A 1068 -32.59 22.85 -6.70
CA ASN A 1068 -33.22 21.58 -7.07
C ASN A 1068 -32.25 20.63 -7.79
N ARG A 1069 -31.07 21.13 -8.20
CA ARG A 1069 -30.11 20.36 -8.98
C ARG A 1069 -29.30 19.46 -8.04
N PRO A 1070 -29.11 18.16 -8.38
CA PRO A 1070 -28.27 17.28 -7.59
C PRO A 1070 -26.81 17.72 -7.67
N ASN A 1071 -26.03 17.37 -6.66
CA ASN A 1071 -24.59 17.58 -6.68
C ASN A 1071 -23.88 16.51 -7.54
N SER A 1072 -22.60 16.73 -7.86
CA SER A 1072 -21.85 15.83 -8.76
C SER A 1072 -21.68 14.40 -8.22
N LEU A 1073 -21.69 14.21 -6.90
CA LEU A 1073 -21.59 12.89 -6.29
C LEU A 1073 -22.92 12.12 -6.40
N GLU A 1074 -24.05 12.78 -6.14
CA GLU A 1074 -25.39 12.20 -6.32
C GLU A 1074 -25.63 11.76 -7.77
N ILE A 1075 -25.21 12.58 -8.74
CA ILE A 1075 -25.30 12.23 -10.17
C ILE A 1075 -24.44 11.00 -10.49
N LYS A 1076 -23.23 10.93 -9.94
CA LYS A 1076 -22.34 9.79 -10.12
C LYS A 1076 -23.00 8.50 -9.65
N GLU A 1077 -23.56 8.49 -8.44
CA GLU A 1077 -24.25 7.34 -7.86
C GLU A 1077 -25.45 6.90 -8.71
N MET A 1078 -26.24 7.84 -9.23
CA MET A 1078 -27.37 7.54 -10.11
C MET A 1078 -26.93 6.95 -11.46
N ILE A 1079 -25.86 7.46 -12.06
CA ILE A 1079 -25.32 6.91 -13.31
C ILE A 1079 -24.69 5.53 -13.08
N GLU A 1080 -24.00 5.32 -11.96
CA GLU A 1080 -23.47 4.00 -11.57
C GLU A 1080 -24.59 2.98 -11.37
N LEU A 1081 -25.72 3.37 -10.77
CA LEU A 1081 -26.91 2.53 -10.70
C LEU A 1081 -27.41 2.11 -12.09
N PHE A 1082 -27.44 3.04 -13.06
CA PHE A 1082 -27.80 2.72 -14.44
C PHE A 1082 -26.79 1.77 -15.10
N CYS A 1083 -25.48 2.01 -14.93
CA CYS A 1083 -24.42 1.12 -15.42
C CYS A 1083 -24.57 -0.30 -14.87
N ASN A 1084 -24.70 -0.45 -13.55
CA ASN A 1084 -24.84 -1.74 -12.88
C ASN A 1084 -26.10 -2.49 -13.31
N SER A 1085 -27.17 -1.75 -13.65
CA SER A 1085 -28.41 -2.35 -14.17
C SER A 1085 -28.22 -2.96 -15.56
N LEU A 1086 -27.37 -2.37 -16.39
CA LEU A 1086 -27.07 -2.85 -17.75
C LEU A 1086 -25.94 -3.88 -17.82
N ASP A 1087 -25.12 -3.97 -16.78
CA ASP A 1087 -24.04 -4.94 -16.70
C ASP A 1087 -24.61 -6.37 -16.53
N GLN A 1088 -24.15 -7.30 -17.37
CA GLN A 1088 -24.59 -8.69 -17.35
C GLN A 1088 -23.88 -9.51 -16.27
N GLU A 1089 -22.69 -9.09 -15.84
CA GLU A 1089 -21.88 -9.77 -14.83
C GLU A 1089 -22.19 -9.28 -13.40
N PHE A 1090 -23.12 -8.32 -13.26
CA PHE A 1090 -23.51 -7.80 -11.96
C PHE A 1090 -24.33 -8.82 -11.16
N GLU A 1091 -23.68 -9.49 -10.20
CA GLU A 1091 -24.20 -10.66 -9.47
C GLU A 1091 -25.41 -10.37 -8.54
N LYS A 1092 -25.80 -9.10 -8.33
CA LYS A 1092 -26.85 -8.70 -7.35
C LYS A 1092 -27.92 -7.77 -7.93
N LYS A 1093 -28.56 -8.13 -9.03
CA LYS A 1093 -29.70 -7.35 -9.58
C LYS A 1093 -30.95 -7.45 -8.70
N GLU A 1094 -31.35 -6.33 -8.11
CA GLU A 1094 -32.63 -6.11 -7.42
C GLU A 1094 -33.76 -5.71 -8.41
N GLN A 1095 -35.01 -5.65 -7.95
CA GLN A 1095 -36.17 -5.33 -8.81
C GLN A 1095 -36.05 -3.99 -9.54
N GLN A 1096 -35.43 -2.98 -8.91
CA GLN A 1096 -35.15 -1.68 -9.53
C GLN A 1096 -34.21 -1.79 -10.74
N HIS A 1097 -33.22 -2.68 -10.69
CA HIS A 1097 -32.27 -2.89 -11.79
C HIS A 1097 -32.98 -3.43 -13.03
N TYR A 1098 -33.90 -4.38 -12.86
CA TYR A 1098 -34.68 -4.93 -13.98
C TYR A 1098 -35.58 -3.86 -14.63
N LYS A 1099 -36.23 -2.99 -13.83
CA LYS A 1099 -37.06 -1.88 -14.35
C LYS A 1099 -36.23 -0.87 -15.13
N ILE A 1100 -35.02 -0.56 -14.66
CA ILE A 1100 -34.09 0.32 -15.36
C ILE A 1100 -33.63 -0.36 -16.65
N GLU A 1101 -33.17 -1.59 -16.58
CA GLU A 1101 -32.70 -2.38 -17.72
C GLU A 1101 -33.76 -2.49 -18.83
N GLU A 1102 -35.03 -2.67 -18.47
CA GLU A 1102 -36.15 -2.70 -19.41
C GLU A 1102 -36.30 -1.39 -20.19
N GLN A 1103 -36.33 -0.24 -19.50
CA GLN A 1103 -36.43 1.08 -20.15
C GLN A 1103 -35.27 1.35 -21.13
N PHE A 1104 -34.06 0.94 -20.75
CA PHE A 1104 -32.86 1.11 -21.56
C PHE A 1104 -32.85 0.17 -22.78
N LYS A 1105 -33.33 -1.08 -22.64
CA LYS A 1105 -33.47 -2.01 -23.77
C LYS A 1105 -34.52 -1.53 -24.77
N GLU A 1106 -35.72 -1.18 -24.29
CA GLU A 1106 -36.82 -0.71 -25.14
C GLU A 1106 -36.38 0.49 -26.00
N THR A 1107 -35.75 1.48 -25.37
CA THR A 1107 -35.32 2.70 -26.07
C THR A 1107 -34.11 2.47 -26.98
N GLN A 1108 -33.25 1.50 -26.67
CA GLN A 1108 -32.15 1.08 -27.56
C GLN A 1108 -32.69 0.44 -28.84
N ASP A 1109 -33.73 -0.39 -28.75
CA ASP A 1109 -34.33 -1.05 -29.91
C ASP A 1109 -35.12 -0.04 -30.76
N ASN A 1110 -35.90 0.85 -30.13
CA ASN A 1110 -36.56 1.96 -30.83
C ASN A 1110 -35.58 2.86 -31.60
N ARG A 1111 -34.36 3.06 -31.06
CA ARG A 1111 -33.30 3.81 -31.78
C ARG A 1111 -32.80 3.08 -33.02
N LYS A 1112 -32.58 1.77 -32.94
CA LYS A 1112 -32.13 0.96 -34.08
C LYS A 1112 -33.16 0.96 -35.20
N GLU A 1113 -34.45 0.83 -34.87
CA GLU A 1113 -35.54 0.84 -35.84
C GLU A 1113 -35.70 2.20 -36.54
N ASN A 1114 -35.45 3.30 -35.83
CA ASN A 1114 -35.63 4.66 -36.34
C ASN A 1114 -34.33 5.35 -36.80
N LEU A 1115 -33.22 4.62 -36.93
CA LEU A 1115 -31.89 5.20 -37.17
C LEU A 1115 -31.83 6.12 -38.41
N SER A 1116 -32.58 5.79 -39.47
CA SER A 1116 -32.70 6.61 -40.70
C SER A 1116 -33.45 7.93 -40.47
N SER A 1117 -34.55 7.91 -39.73
CA SER A 1117 -35.33 9.11 -39.33
C SER A 1117 -34.58 9.99 -38.34
N ILE A 1118 -33.73 9.41 -37.49
CA ILE A 1118 -32.88 10.16 -36.56
C ILE A 1118 -31.72 10.83 -37.30
N LYS A 1119 -31.11 10.17 -38.31
CA LYS A 1119 -30.10 10.75 -39.21
C LYS A 1119 -30.61 11.99 -39.98
N ILE A 1120 -31.86 11.97 -40.44
CA ILE A 1120 -32.47 13.08 -41.21
C ILE A 1120 -32.61 14.37 -40.38
N ASN A 1121 -32.58 14.28 -39.04
CA ASN A 1121 -32.64 15.46 -38.17
C ASN A 1121 -31.29 16.14 -37.89
N GLN A 1122 -30.24 15.79 -38.63
CA GLN A 1122 -29.04 16.64 -38.77
C GLN A 1122 -29.37 17.86 -39.67
N LEU A 1123 -30.36 18.67 -39.28
CA LEU A 1123 -30.63 19.94 -39.95
C LEU A 1123 -29.36 20.79 -39.93
N PRO A 1124 -29.11 21.60 -40.99
CA PRO A 1124 -28.11 22.65 -40.91
C PRO A 1124 -28.40 23.50 -39.67
N SER A 1125 -27.39 23.70 -38.82
CA SER A 1125 -27.52 24.59 -37.67
C SER A 1125 -28.01 25.95 -38.15
N HIS A 1126 -28.83 26.62 -37.34
CA HIS A 1126 -29.17 28.01 -37.61
C HIS A 1126 -27.88 28.81 -37.87
N LYS A 1127 -27.85 29.68 -38.89
CA LYS A 1127 -26.60 30.35 -39.31
C LYS A 1127 -25.96 31.21 -38.22
N GLN A 1128 -26.75 31.60 -37.22
CA GLN A 1128 -26.32 32.38 -36.04
C GLN A 1128 -26.16 31.52 -34.78
N ALA A 1129 -26.24 30.19 -34.87
CA ALA A 1129 -25.91 29.30 -33.77
C ALA A 1129 -24.39 29.18 -33.65
N ILE A 1130 -23.86 29.51 -32.47
CA ILE A 1130 -22.42 29.51 -32.19
C ILE A 1130 -22.16 28.64 -30.96
N TYR A 1131 -21.40 27.56 -31.18
CA TYR A 1131 -21.05 26.54 -30.17
C TYR A 1131 -19.61 26.63 -29.68
N THR A 1132 -18.96 27.77 -29.92
CA THR A 1132 -17.65 28.12 -29.38
C THR A 1132 -17.81 29.14 -28.27
N SER A 1133 -17.02 28.99 -27.21
CA SER A 1133 -17.02 29.90 -26.05
C SER A 1133 -16.79 31.36 -26.47
N ARG A 1134 -17.60 32.28 -25.93
CA ARG A 1134 -17.53 33.73 -26.19
C ARG A 1134 -18.08 34.54 -25.02
N LEU A 1135 -17.79 35.84 -25.00
CA LEU A 1135 -18.40 36.79 -24.05
C LEU A 1135 -19.91 36.92 -24.34
N LEU A 1136 -20.75 36.67 -23.33
CA LEU A 1136 -22.21 36.67 -23.46
C LEU A 1136 -22.88 37.94 -22.89
N ASN A 1137 -22.16 38.78 -22.16
CA ASN A 1137 -22.68 40.05 -21.62
C ASN A 1137 -23.44 40.92 -22.64
N PRO A 1138 -23.06 41.00 -23.94
CA PRO A 1138 -23.84 41.78 -24.91
C PRO A 1138 -25.30 41.31 -25.08
N PHE A 1139 -25.58 40.02 -24.84
CA PHE A 1139 -26.90 39.40 -25.02
C PHE A 1139 -27.73 39.34 -23.72
N THR A 1140 -27.17 39.74 -22.59
CA THR A 1140 -27.86 39.70 -21.28
C THR A 1140 -28.29 41.08 -20.79
N LYS A 1141 -27.99 42.15 -21.54
CA LYS A 1141 -28.20 43.56 -21.13
C LYS A 1141 -29.66 43.93 -20.85
N SER A 1142 -30.61 43.29 -21.53
CA SER A 1142 -32.04 43.57 -21.43
C SER A 1142 -32.75 42.77 -20.35
N LEU A 1143 -32.07 41.80 -19.72
CA LEU A 1143 -32.65 41.02 -18.63
C LEU A 1143 -32.81 41.91 -17.39
N PRO A 1144 -33.96 41.84 -16.70
CA PRO A 1144 -34.11 42.52 -15.42
C PRO A 1144 -33.06 41.95 -14.45
N LYS A 1145 -32.15 42.80 -14.00
CA LYS A 1145 -31.21 42.47 -12.92
C LYS A 1145 -32.02 42.34 -11.64
N HIS A 1146 -31.82 41.25 -10.91
CA HIS A 1146 -32.44 41.09 -9.60
C HIS A 1146 -31.93 42.20 -8.67
N ASP A 1147 -32.81 43.11 -8.25
CA ASP A 1147 -32.63 43.88 -7.03
C ASP A 1147 -33.16 43.02 -5.87
N ASP A 1148 -32.36 42.81 -4.83
CA ASP A 1148 -32.68 42.03 -3.62
C ASP A 1148 -33.73 42.72 -2.71
N ASN A 1149 -34.62 43.54 -3.26
CA ASN A 1149 -35.57 44.34 -2.48
C ASN A 1149 -36.96 44.45 -3.14
N ILE A 1150 -37.58 43.32 -3.48
CA ILE A 1150 -39.04 43.32 -3.68
C ILE A 1150 -39.66 42.23 -2.81
N ASN A 1151 -40.26 42.70 -1.71
CA ASN A 1151 -41.20 41.96 -0.89
C ASN A 1151 -42.28 41.29 -1.77
N ASN A 1152 -42.49 40.00 -1.52
CA ASN A 1152 -43.65 39.26 -1.99
C ASN A 1152 -44.94 40.04 -1.68
N ASN A 1153 -45.65 40.48 -2.73
CA ASN A 1153 -47.11 40.46 -2.86
C ASN A 1153 -47.53 41.21 -4.13
N THR A 1154 -47.68 40.47 -5.24
CA THR A 1154 -48.88 40.39 -6.10
C THR A 1154 -48.50 39.72 -7.43
N VAL A 1155 -49.16 38.61 -7.74
CA VAL A 1155 -49.10 37.97 -9.06
C VAL A 1155 -50.22 38.61 -9.90
N GLU A 1156 -49.86 39.39 -10.92
CA GLU A 1156 -50.74 39.63 -12.07
C GLU A 1156 -50.20 38.85 -13.26
N ILE A 1157 -51.03 37.91 -13.73
CA ILE A 1157 -50.82 37.16 -14.97
C ILE A 1157 -51.24 38.09 -16.11
N ILE A 1158 -50.32 38.42 -17.01
CA ILE A 1158 -50.65 39.04 -18.30
C ILE A 1158 -50.37 38.01 -19.39
N ASP A 1159 -51.45 37.59 -20.05
CA ASP A 1159 -51.49 36.70 -21.21
C ASP A 1159 -51.07 37.49 -22.46
N PHE A 1160 -50.00 37.04 -23.13
CA PHE A 1160 -49.55 37.57 -24.42
C PHE A 1160 -49.79 36.52 -25.51
N THR A 1161 -51.05 36.36 -25.91
CA THR A 1161 -51.46 35.58 -27.09
C THR A 1161 -51.66 36.42 -28.36
N ASN A 1162 -51.18 37.67 -28.42
CA ASN A 1162 -51.11 38.41 -29.69
C ASN A 1162 -49.92 39.39 -29.72
N LEU A 1163 -48.82 38.99 -30.36
CA LEU A 1163 -48.06 39.76 -31.36
C LEU A 1163 -46.92 38.92 -31.97
#